data_AF-A0ABD0YSG2-F1
#
_entry.id   AF-A0ABD0YSG2-F1
#
_cell.length_a   1.000
_cell.length_b   1.000
_cell.length_c   1.000
_cell.angle_alpha   90.00
_cell.angle_beta   90.00
_cell.angle_gamma   90.00
#
_symmetry.space_group_name_H-M   'P 1'
#
loop_
_entity.id
_entity.type
_entity.pdbx_description
1 polymer ?
#
loop_
_entity_poly.entity_id
_entity_poly.type
_entity_poly.pdbx_seq_one_letter_code
_entity_poly.pdbx_strand_id
1 'polypeptide(L)'
;YDSEYATRSPSPAPSSGVESNSFKESPIQIDVLSNEGASMDTTDGKSVMGGGTVRGWLPDVASVLWLRMLGALGDINKIQDPILHSHVFHFLIDLFDKLTKIRMNQGIPGDNQSTPSPPDLVPPLAIFAPWCFQALNLPEDYHRGKLCAYRLLCNMTVMMHDVALQKKHLSLFFNTLHQALTSTDQNSINTVIKHSGSRFFSLQLPGFSVLILDFIHAANTILSSTETRGGPRTEAMSILGSLLSFPTSVTGLPVLQPVQTEFIVQTYPDLRDHVLNILLKSGKKEVAGVARCIALSSLGIFLYQELGKGKKHPKVKEAINTLLLALRFNHKTVAQTATDILLLLCDYADILLQSYPEIPPRILEVLVGTLSHLMPIGDSDKRLLTSLVFCLGEWTMHIPIKKLLYKHNTCLLNNVFKVLDDLCEGGKGHCVQVGSFHPDLVQEFNPNLTLDDLKQQDISPGKCSVFPSGTASPAHLNSTAHSIQLAAKLVIAHLVNNLGHFPLTSGGANLGSLVVEQDDVEGLPSDQLSSQLFTAPNIQVFVTHQHQVISFVEVPSLDLPGGGAADGLVTAQSQVRVLLRDLSGKATWDASILYCTPDQSARRVLSEFINTEGHNLDNLEPEQLNSLCVNSLPQHTLRHRPPHQLPTHFNSAHDMDNLDDLLQYIGHTSPEVLENLDAPRNLPAPSFNSDLEQEAMSSILGMRIMHQDYVTKNSYSSIEGVQRQNDALMNDTSPFQYCRLLFSQFGLHGWDLRSQLYLVDKNDKLLRELRNLDSQRCRQTHKFAVIYVAQGQEDKNSILSNSGGSQAYEEFIAGLAWEVELETHMGFMGGLQRNKMTGITAPYYATSFTEAIFHVSTRMPSTNAEALLQKTRHLGNDEVHIVWSEHTRDYRRGIIPTEFCDVLIVIYPLPHYLYRIQVSRKPDVPYFGPLFNEAVVGHKELPGLVRATALNASRAKRSMLPFYQQYYEERSWSLETVMRNHKKATTFEEFAVNVFTPVQSIDLCQTGRSSGTSLQSVDEGSTSSAGSSSSTTLAALLDSSHKSNVISHYSGGIEESGTWFTIGPDGDAASHHGVSPRPHKKLGVKPGYKRNPPQLTPPDSPTSRRSK
;
A
#
# COMPACT_ATOMS: atom_id res chain seq x y z
N TYR A 1 -14.59 50.30 -13.52
CA TYR A 1 -14.34 51.75 -13.56
C TYR A 1 -13.62 52.12 -12.28
N ASP A 2 -12.39 52.57 -12.44
CA ASP A 2 -11.36 52.79 -11.43
C ASP A 2 -11.68 53.97 -10.49
N SER A 3 -11.31 53.86 -9.20
CA SER A 3 -10.42 54.82 -8.54
C SER A 3 -10.01 54.33 -7.14
N GLU A 4 -8.85 54.84 -6.73
CA GLU A 4 -7.94 54.39 -5.68
C GLU A 4 -8.38 54.76 -4.27
N TYR A 5 -7.95 54.00 -3.26
CA TYR A 5 -7.29 54.54 -2.04
C TYR A 5 -6.57 53.41 -1.30
N ALA A 6 -5.24 53.53 -1.25
CA ALA A 6 -4.35 52.64 -0.52
C ALA A 6 -4.27 53.02 0.96
N THR A 7 -4.30 52.05 1.87
CA THR A 7 -3.69 52.17 3.20
C THR A 7 -2.90 50.90 3.53
N ARG A 8 -1.60 51.09 3.79
CA ARG A 8 -0.62 50.07 4.15
C ARG A 8 -0.86 49.63 5.61
N SER A 9 -1.06 48.34 5.83
CA SER A 9 -0.95 47.71 7.16
C SER A 9 0.43 47.06 7.31
N PRO A 10 1.16 47.27 8.43
CA PRO A 10 2.36 46.50 8.72
C PRO A 10 1.96 45.22 9.47
N SER A 11 2.34 44.07 8.92
CA SER A 11 2.31 42.77 9.60
C SER A 11 3.45 42.69 10.63
N PRO A 12 3.26 42.14 11.84
CA PRO A 12 4.38 41.73 12.67
C PRO A 12 4.70 40.25 12.44
N ALA A 13 5.91 40.00 11.95
CA ALA A 13 6.61 38.72 12.06
C ALA A 13 7.28 38.61 13.44
N PRO A 14 7.64 37.39 13.90
CA PRO A 14 8.10 37.15 15.27
C PRO A 14 9.60 37.47 15.41
N SER A 15 9.98 38.20 16.45
CA SER A 15 11.40 38.34 16.84
C SER A 15 11.62 38.05 18.32
N SER A 16 12.48 37.06 18.52
CA SER A 16 13.33 36.76 19.69
C SER A 16 13.68 37.95 20.57
N GLY A 17 13.62 37.75 21.89
CA GLY A 17 13.93 38.77 22.89
C GLY A 17 15.38 39.22 22.94
N VAL A 18 15.56 40.48 23.35
CA VAL A 18 16.67 41.00 24.18
C VAL A 18 16.11 42.19 24.96
N GLU A 19 16.49 42.27 26.24
CA GLU A 19 16.17 43.30 27.22
C GLU A 19 16.41 44.74 26.72
N SER A 20 15.54 45.67 27.06
CA SER A 20 15.91 47.08 27.27
C SER A 20 14.83 47.83 28.06
N ASN A 21 15.22 48.24 29.27
CA ASN A 21 14.50 49.20 30.10
C ASN A 21 14.37 50.54 29.40
N SER A 22 13.15 51.06 29.24
CA SER A 22 12.92 52.50 29.10
C SER A 22 11.50 52.87 29.52
N PHE A 23 11.40 53.47 30.70
CA PHE A 23 10.20 54.09 31.26
C PHE A 23 9.88 55.39 30.52
N LYS A 24 8.67 55.50 29.94
CA LYS A 24 7.76 56.67 29.96
C LYS A 24 6.79 56.62 28.79
N GLU A 25 5.60 56.05 29.04
CA GLU A 25 4.26 56.46 28.58
C GLU A 25 3.32 55.27 28.82
N SER A 26 2.70 55.22 30.00
CA SER A 26 1.75 54.16 30.37
C SER A 26 0.32 54.57 29.97
N PRO A 27 -0.38 53.79 29.13
CA PRO A 27 -1.83 53.76 29.13
C PRO A 27 -2.34 52.93 30.33
N ILE A 28 -3.36 53.45 30.99
CA ILE A 28 -4.20 52.88 32.06
C ILE A 28 -3.90 51.41 32.39
N GLN A 29 -3.17 51.22 33.48
CA GLN A 29 -2.83 49.93 34.06
C GLN A 29 -4.09 49.34 34.72
N ILE A 30 -4.56 48.20 34.18
CA ILE A 30 -5.59 47.37 34.81
C ILE A 30 -4.87 46.51 35.85
N ASP A 31 -4.89 46.94 37.10
CA ASP A 31 -4.40 46.13 38.22
C ASP A 31 -5.38 44.96 38.43
N VAL A 32 -5.04 43.82 37.84
CA VAL A 32 -5.62 42.52 38.20
C VAL A 32 -4.96 42.11 39.52
N LEU A 33 -5.75 42.01 40.58
CA LEU A 33 -5.32 41.53 41.90
C LEU A 33 -4.57 40.21 41.75
N SER A 34 -3.27 40.26 42.02
CA SER A 34 -2.37 39.13 42.22
C SER A 34 -2.84 38.32 43.42
N ASN A 35 -3.15 37.05 43.18
CA ASN A 35 -3.56 36.08 44.18
C ASN A 35 -2.33 35.56 44.95
N GLU A 36 -1.92 36.25 46.01
CA GLU A 36 -1.12 35.65 47.09
C GLU A 36 -1.84 35.84 48.43
N GLY A 37 -2.36 34.72 48.96
CA GLY A 37 -2.58 34.52 50.39
C GLY A 37 -3.75 35.27 51.05
N ALA A 38 -4.99 34.82 50.85
CA ALA A 38 -6.01 34.87 51.90
C ALA A 38 -7.17 33.92 51.60
N SER A 39 -7.35 32.92 52.46
CA SER A 39 -8.63 32.23 52.60
C SER A 39 -9.65 33.20 53.21
N MET A 40 -10.55 33.75 52.41
CA MET A 40 -11.83 34.27 52.88
C MET A 40 -12.90 34.12 51.79
N ASP A 41 -14.06 33.65 52.23
CA ASP A 41 -15.30 33.52 51.48
C ASP A 41 -15.59 34.77 50.61
N THR A 42 -15.56 34.63 49.28
CA THR A 42 -15.98 35.68 48.35
C THR A 42 -17.41 35.43 47.88
N THR A 43 -18.40 35.96 48.61
CA THR A 43 -19.79 36.06 48.13
C THR A 43 -20.21 37.46 47.69
N ASP A 44 -19.39 38.51 47.77
CA ASP A 44 -19.83 39.89 47.43
C ASP A 44 -18.80 40.73 46.63
N GLY A 45 -18.49 40.29 45.41
CA GLY A 45 -17.60 40.99 44.47
C GLY A 45 -18.31 41.72 43.31
N LYS A 46 -19.60 42.05 43.41
CA LYS A 46 -20.34 42.70 42.31
C LYS A 46 -20.04 44.20 42.21
N SER A 47 -19.96 44.73 40.99
CA SER A 47 -19.77 46.16 40.77
C SER A 47 -20.98 46.98 41.21
N VAL A 48 -20.79 48.29 41.41
CA VAL A 48 -21.91 49.24 41.58
C VAL A 48 -22.96 49.13 40.47
N MET A 49 -22.54 48.84 39.23
CA MET A 49 -23.46 48.67 38.09
C MET A 49 -24.22 47.34 38.14
N GLY A 50 -23.63 46.31 38.77
CA GLY A 50 -24.23 45.01 39.04
C GLY A 50 -24.99 44.92 40.38
N GLY A 51 -25.18 46.04 41.07
CA GLY A 51 -25.90 46.12 42.35
C GLY A 51 -25.06 45.83 43.60
N GLY A 52 -23.73 45.71 43.47
CA GLY A 52 -22.80 45.59 44.59
C GLY A 52 -22.15 46.93 44.97
N THR A 53 -21.05 46.87 45.73
CA THR A 53 -20.38 48.05 46.30
C THR A 53 -19.02 48.35 45.66
N VAL A 54 -18.51 47.44 44.82
CA VAL A 54 -17.15 47.55 44.26
C VAL A 54 -17.14 48.56 43.11
N ARG A 55 -16.29 49.60 43.23
CA ARG A 55 -16.09 50.63 42.20
C ARG A 55 -14.90 50.25 41.31
N GLY A 56 -15.00 50.45 40.00
CA GLY A 56 -13.91 50.18 39.05
C GLY A 56 -14.42 49.54 37.75
N TRP A 57 -13.51 49.29 36.82
CA TRP A 57 -13.78 48.51 35.61
C TRP A 57 -13.74 47.01 35.92
N LEU A 58 -14.90 46.46 36.27
CA LEU A 58 -15.08 45.03 36.51
C LEU A 58 -15.73 44.35 35.28
N PRO A 59 -15.60 43.03 35.12
CA PRO A 59 -16.19 42.30 33.98
C PRO A 59 -17.70 42.50 33.82
N ASP A 60 -18.43 42.66 34.93
CA ASP A 60 -19.86 42.95 34.96
C ASP A 60 -20.19 44.40 34.54
N VAL A 61 -19.32 45.37 34.82
CA VAL A 61 -19.45 46.75 34.28
C VAL A 61 -19.31 46.73 32.76
N ALA A 62 -18.34 45.97 32.23
CA ALA A 62 -18.13 45.82 30.80
C ALA A 62 -19.34 45.19 30.10
N SER A 63 -19.90 44.12 30.68
CA SER A 63 -21.08 43.46 30.12
C SER A 63 -22.32 44.36 30.14
N VAL A 64 -22.56 45.09 31.25
CA VAL A 64 -23.68 46.05 31.36
C VAL A 64 -23.52 47.20 30.37
N LEU A 65 -22.33 47.78 30.23
CA LEU A 65 -22.07 48.84 29.25
C LEU A 65 -22.31 48.35 27.82
N TRP A 66 -21.81 47.16 27.49
CA TRP A 66 -22.01 46.57 26.18
C TRP A 66 -23.50 46.27 25.90
N LEU A 67 -24.23 45.72 26.87
CA LEU A 67 -25.69 45.55 26.81
C LEU A 67 -26.42 46.88 26.60
N ARG A 68 -25.98 47.96 27.27
CA ARG A 68 -26.55 49.31 27.08
C ARG A 68 -26.21 49.89 25.70
N MET A 69 -25.01 49.68 25.19
CA MET A 69 -24.63 50.10 23.83
C MET A 69 -25.45 49.36 22.78
N LEU A 70 -25.66 48.05 22.94
CA LEU A 70 -26.58 47.28 22.10
C LEU A 70 -28.02 47.77 22.23
N GLY A 71 -28.49 48.02 23.45
CA GLY A 71 -29.82 48.58 23.70
C GLY A 71 -30.03 49.97 23.11
N ALA A 72 -28.96 50.78 23.02
CA ALA A 72 -29.00 52.11 22.42
C ALA A 72 -29.21 52.07 20.89
N LEU A 73 -28.94 50.94 20.22
CA LEU A 73 -29.30 50.75 18.81
C LEU A 73 -30.82 50.71 18.60
N GLY A 74 -31.59 50.40 19.65
CA GLY A 74 -33.03 50.21 19.57
C GLY A 74 -33.42 48.99 18.74
N ASP A 75 -34.63 49.01 18.19
CA ASP A 75 -35.10 47.97 17.28
C ASP A 75 -34.54 48.22 15.87
N ILE A 76 -33.56 47.41 15.48
CA ILE A 76 -32.86 47.49 14.19
C ILE A 76 -33.83 47.33 13.01
N ASN A 77 -34.97 46.65 13.20
CA ASN A 77 -35.99 46.47 12.17
C ASN A 77 -36.82 47.73 11.89
N LYS A 78 -36.61 48.82 12.66
CA LYS A 78 -37.21 50.14 12.40
C LYS A 78 -36.36 51.05 11.52
N ILE A 79 -35.18 50.60 11.09
CA ILE A 79 -34.33 51.33 10.13
C ILE A 79 -35.09 51.43 8.80
N GLN A 80 -35.37 52.66 8.34
CA GLN A 80 -36.17 52.90 7.14
C GLN A 80 -35.43 52.63 5.83
N ASP A 81 -34.09 52.71 5.83
CA ASP A 81 -33.27 52.45 4.64
C ASP A 81 -32.89 50.94 4.59
N PRO A 82 -33.37 50.18 3.59
CA PRO A 82 -33.06 48.75 3.48
C PRO A 82 -31.57 48.45 3.27
N ILE A 83 -30.81 49.37 2.67
CA ILE A 83 -29.37 49.19 2.46
C ILE A 83 -28.65 49.29 3.80
N LEU A 84 -28.94 50.33 4.59
CA LEU A 84 -28.37 50.48 5.94
C LEU A 84 -28.77 49.32 6.86
N HIS A 85 -30.03 48.88 6.78
CA HIS A 85 -30.49 47.68 7.50
C HIS A 85 -29.61 46.45 7.17
N SER A 86 -29.35 46.22 5.88
CA SER A 86 -28.48 45.10 5.45
C SER A 86 -27.02 45.23 5.93
N HIS A 87 -26.48 46.45 6.00
CA HIS A 87 -25.14 46.71 6.54
C HIS A 87 -25.08 46.42 8.04
N VAL A 88 -26.09 46.84 8.81
CA VAL A 88 -26.16 46.53 10.24
C VAL A 88 -26.19 45.02 10.48
N PHE A 89 -26.97 44.27 9.71
CA PHE A 89 -26.97 42.81 9.80
C PHE A 89 -25.63 42.17 9.44
N HIS A 90 -24.89 42.70 8.47
CA HIS A 90 -23.51 42.26 8.21
C HIS A 90 -22.61 42.47 9.43
N PHE A 91 -22.69 43.65 10.08
CA PHE A 91 -21.94 43.90 11.30
C PHE A 91 -22.33 42.97 12.44
N LEU A 92 -23.61 42.63 12.59
CA LEU A 92 -24.07 41.66 13.59
C LEU A 92 -23.51 40.27 13.33
N ILE A 93 -23.44 39.84 12.06
CA ILE A 93 -22.79 38.58 11.68
C ILE A 93 -21.31 38.60 12.08
N ASP A 94 -20.56 39.64 11.70
CA ASP A 94 -19.14 39.75 12.04
C ASP A 94 -18.90 39.80 13.55
N LEU A 95 -19.78 40.49 14.28
CA LEU A 95 -19.74 40.55 15.74
C LEU A 95 -20.00 39.18 16.35
N PHE A 96 -21.04 38.47 15.91
CA PHE A 96 -21.38 37.15 16.41
C PHE A 96 -20.28 36.13 16.11
N ASP A 97 -19.69 36.17 14.90
CA ASP A 97 -18.57 35.31 14.53
C ASP A 97 -17.35 35.57 15.43
N LYS A 98 -17.06 36.84 15.75
CA LYS A 98 -15.99 37.20 16.71
C LYS A 98 -16.30 36.70 18.13
N LEU A 99 -17.52 36.89 18.62
CA LEU A 99 -17.94 36.41 19.95
C LEU A 99 -17.87 34.89 20.05
N THR A 100 -18.30 34.19 19.00
CA THR A 100 -18.20 32.73 18.90
C THR A 100 -16.74 32.29 18.91
N LYS A 101 -15.86 32.94 18.13
CA LYS A 101 -14.41 32.67 18.17
C LYS A 101 -13.81 32.95 19.55
N ILE A 102 -14.22 34.00 20.24
CA ILE A 102 -13.77 34.29 21.62
C ILE A 102 -14.21 33.15 22.54
N ARG A 103 -15.49 32.76 22.52
CA ARG A 103 -16.01 31.62 23.30
C ARG A 103 -15.21 30.34 23.02
N MET A 104 -14.99 30.03 21.74
CA MET A 104 -14.23 28.84 21.33
C MET A 104 -12.75 28.91 21.73
N ASN A 105 -12.25 30.07 22.15
CA ASN A 105 -10.90 30.25 22.68
C ASN A 105 -10.85 30.45 24.21
N GLN A 106 -11.99 30.61 24.88
CA GLN A 106 -12.08 30.62 26.33
C GLN A 106 -11.89 29.20 26.89
N GLY A 107 -11.32 29.10 28.08
CA GLY A 107 -11.04 27.80 28.71
C GLY A 107 -9.82 27.07 28.13
N ILE A 108 -9.06 27.69 27.21
CA ILE A 108 -7.90 27.06 26.58
C ILE A 108 -6.62 27.48 27.30
N PRO A 109 -5.72 26.53 27.62
CA PRO A 109 -4.43 26.85 28.22
C PRO A 109 -3.63 27.81 27.33
N GLY A 110 -3.08 28.88 27.90
CA GLY A 110 -2.13 29.75 27.19
C GLY A 110 -0.76 29.10 26.98
N ASP A 111 -0.42 28.12 27.81
CA ASP A 111 0.88 27.44 27.91
C ASP A 111 0.84 25.98 27.42
N ASN A 112 -0.34 25.46 27.05
CA ASN A 112 -0.62 24.05 26.77
C ASN A 112 -0.24 23.09 27.93
N GLN A 113 -0.29 23.54 29.19
CA GLN A 113 0.04 22.71 30.37
C GLN A 113 -1.17 22.39 31.26
N SER A 114 -2.17 23.26 31.36
CA SER A 114 -3.37 23.02 32.18
C SER A 114 -4.63 23.60 31.57
N THR A 115 -5.71 22.82 31.48
CA THR A 115 -7.02 23.28 30.97
C THR A 115 -7.79 24.05 32.06
N PRO A 116 -7.97 25.38 31.95
CA PRO A 116 -8.78 26.13 32.90
C PRO A 116 -10.27 25.81 32.75
N SER A 117 -11.05 25.99 33.82
CA SER A 117 -12.50 25.80 33.78
C SER A 117 -13.16 26.74 32.76
N PRO A 118 -14.07 26.25 31.90
CA PRO A 118 -14.74 27.09 30.91
C PRO A 118 -15.61 28.15 31.62
N PRO A 119 -15.57 29.43 31.20
CA PRO A 119 -16.41 30.48 31.79
C PRO A 119 -17.88 30.37 31.36
N ASP A 120 -18.79 30.79 32.24
CA ASP A 120 -20.26 30.72 32.08
C ASP A 120 -20.86 31.78 31.12
N LEU A 121 -20.09 32.33 30.18
CA LEU A 121 -20.54 33.45 29.34
C LEU A 121 -21.05 32.99 27.98
N VAL A 122 -22.37 32.84 27.83
CA VAL A 122 -23.04 32.48 26.56
C VAL A 122 -23.13 33.69 25.61
N PRO A 123 -22.73 33.57 24.32
CA PRO A 123 -23.02 34.60 23.32
C PRO A 123 -24.50 35.01 23.37
N PRO A 124 -24.84 36.26 23.03
CA PRO A 124 -26.15 36.86 23.28
C PRO A 124 -27.25 36.35 22.32
N LEU A 125 -27.46 35.03 22.25
CA LEU A 125 -28.47 34.41 21.39
C LEU A 125 -29.85 35.04 21.61
N ALA A 126 -30.20 35.30 22.86
CA ALA A 126 -31.48 35.90 23.25
C ALA A 126 -31.66 37.36 22.78
N ILE A 127 -30.59 38.06 22.40
CA ILE A 127 -30.67 39.44 21.88
C ILE A 127 -30.81 39.43 20.36
N PHE A 128 -29.97 38.67 19.66
CA PHE A 128 -29.95 38.70 18.20
C PHE A 128 -31.06 37.86 17.55
N ALA A 129 -31.45 36.72 18.14
CA ALA A 129 -32.46 35.86 17.53
C ALA A 129 -33.82 36.56 17.34
N PRO A 130 -34.38 37.32 18.31
CA PRO A 130 -35.61 38.08 18.09
C PRO A 130 -35.52 39.08 16.95
N TRP A 131 -34.40 39.82 16.84
CA TRP A 131 -34.18 40.76 15.73
C TRP A 131 -34.15 40.05 14.38
N CYS A 132 -33.51 38.88 14.30
CA CYS A 132 -33.52 38.08 13.08
C CYS A 132 -34.92 37.61 12.70
N PHE A 133 -35.68 37.01 13.64
CA PHE A 133 -37.04 36.54 13.35
C PHE A 133 -37.98 37.67 12.92
N GLN A 134 -37.85 38.86 13.51
CA GLN A 134 -38.61 40.04 13.10
C GLN A 134 -38.20 40.55 11.72
N ALA A 135 -36.91 40.54 11.39
CA ALA A 135 -36.41 40.98 10.08
C ALA A 135 -37.01 40.16 8.92
N LEU A 136 -37.25 38.87 9.13
CA LEU A 136 -37.83 38.00 8.11
C LEU A 136 -39.28 38.35 7.77
N ASN A 137 -40.00 39.02 8.67
CA ASN A 137 -41.38 39.49 8.44
C ASN A 137 -41.45 40.87 7.76
N LEU A 138 -40.31 41.51 7.46
CA LEU A 138 -40.27 42.81 6.76
C LEU A 138 -40.74 42.69 5.30
N PRO A 139 -41.05 43.80 4.61
CA PRO A 139 -41.35 43.80 3.18
C PRO A 139 -40.17 43.31 2.31
N GLU A 140 -40.45 42.98 1.04
CA GLU A 140 -39.42 42.49 0.10
C GLU A 140 -38.32 43.53 -0.22
N ASP A 141 -38.56 44.82 0.01
CA ASP A 141 -37.52 45.86 -0.13
C ASP A 141 -36.29 45.58 0.78
N TYR A 142 -36.48 44.84 1.87
CA TYR A 142 -35.45 44.45 2.84
C TYR A 142 -34.80 43.09 2.52
N HIS A 143 -34.97 42.56 1.31
CA HIS A 143 -34.48 41.24 0.90
C HIS A 143 -33.03 40.94 1.31
N ARG A 144 -32.09 41.87 1.08
CA ARG A 144 -30.68 41.69 1.49
C ARG A 144 -30.52 41.54 3.00
N GLY A 145 -31.26 42.31 3.78
CA GLY A 145 -31.30 42.20 5.25
C GLY A 145 -31.89 40.86 5.70
N LYS A 146 -32.97 40.39 5.05
CA LYS A 146 -33.56 39.06 5.31
C LYS A 146 -32.56 37.92 5.09
N LEU A 147 -31.82 37.93 3.98
CA LEU A 147 -30.77 36.94 3.72
C LEU A 147 -29.70 36.93 4.82
N CYS A 148 -29.29 38.11 5.29
CA CYS A 148 -28.34 38.21 6.40
C CYS A 148 -28.94 37.68 7.71
N ALA A 149 -30.22 37.93 7.97
CA ALA A 149 -30.92 37.37 9.13
C ALA A 149 -30.98 35.83 9.07
N TYR A 150 -31.28 35.24 7.91
CA TYR A 150 -31.21 33.78 7.71
C TYR A 150 -29.81 33.23 8.01
N ARG A 151 -28.77 33.85 7.44
CA ARG A 151 -27.37 33.48 7.70
C ARG A 151 -27.04 33.53 9.19
N LEU A 152 -27.38 34.63 9.86
CA LEU A 152 -27.11 34.82 11.28
C LEU A 152 -27.84 33.77 12.13
N LEU A 153 -29.12 33.49 11.84
CA LEU A 153 -29.87 32.43 12.52
C LEU A 153 -29.23 31.05 12.36
N CYS A 154 -28.75 30.71 11.16
CA CYS A 154 -28.02 29.48 10.92
C CYS A 154 -26.72 29.44 11.71
N ASN A 155 -25.87 30.48 11.64
CA ASN A 155 -24.62 30.57 12.40
C ASN A 155 -24.84 30.46 13.92
N MET A 156 -25.92 31.04 14.44
CA MET A 156 -26.25 31.02 15.87
C MET A 156 -26.82 29.68 16.34
N THR A 157 -27.54 28.96 15.48
CA THR A 157 -28.30 27.76 15.88
C THR A 157 -27.57 26.47 15.50
N VAL A 158 -26.96 26.40 14.32
CA VAL A 158 -26.27 25.22 13.77
C VAL A 158 -24.82 25.18 14.25
N MET A 159 -24.65 25.10 15.56
CA MET A 159 -23.36 24.95 16.23
C MET A 159 -23.53 24.08 17.48
N MET A 160 -22.41 23.63 18.05
CA MET A 160 -22.43 22.98 19.36
C MET A 160 -22.75 24.03 20.43
N HIS A 161 -23.71 23.72 21.29
CA HIS A 161 -24.11 24.58 22.41
C HIS A 161 -23.82 23.87 23.73
N ASP A 162 -23.15 24.57 24.65
CA ASP A 162 -22.89 24.04 26.00
C ASP A 162 -24.16 23.97 26.86
N VAL A 163 -25.13 24.85 26.57
CA VAL A 163 -26.47 24.84 27.17
C VAL A 163 -27.49 24.49 26.10
N ALA A 164 -28.35 23.52 26.39
CA ALA A 164 -29.38 23.10 25.44
C ALA A 164 -30.27 24.29 25.00
N LEU A 165 -30.49 24.39 23.70
CA LEU A 165 -31.35 25.42 23.11
C LEU A 165 -32.79 25.30 23.61
N GLN A 166 -33.43 26.44 23.84
CA GLN A 166 -34.83 26.49 24.26
C GLN A 166 -35.75 25.94 23.15
N LYS A 167 -36.75 25.13 23.53
CA LYS A 167 -37.72 24.55 22.58
C LYS A 167 -38.43 25.59 21.71
N LYS A 168 -38.75 26.76 22.27
CA LYS A 168 -39.38 27.88 21.54
C LYS A 168 -38.48 28.45 20.44
N HIS A 169 -37.17 28.54 20.69
CA HIS A 169 -36.19 28.97 19.68
C HIS A 169 -36.14 27.96 18.55
N LEU A 170 -36.04 26.67 18.86
CA LEU A 170 -36.00 25.60 17.86
C LEU A 170 -37.28 25.54 17.01
N SER A 171 -38.46 25.70 17.61
CA SER A 171 -39.73 25.71 16.84
C SER A 171 -39.81 26.89 15.88
N LEU A 172 -39.39 28.08 16.31
CA LEU A 172 -39.35 29.25 15.44
C LEU A 172 -38.32 29.07 14.33
N PHE A 173 -37.13 28.58 14.68
CA PHE A 173 -36.06 28.31 13.73
C PHE A 173 -36.48 27.28 12.67
N PHE A 174 -37.10 26.17 13.07
CA PHE A 174 -37.55 25.15 12.10
C PHE A 174 -38.67 25.65 11.20
N ASN A 175 -39.62 26.44 11.73
CA ASN A 175 -40.63 27.09 10.91
C ASN A 175 -39.97 28.03 9.88
N THR A 176 -39.04 28.86 10.33
CA THR A 176 -38.26 29.75 9.47
C THR A 176 -37.48 29.00 8.39
N LEU A 177 -36.83 27.88 8.74
CA LEU A 177 -36.13 27.05 7.76
C LEU A 177 -37.09 26.40 6.76
N HIS A 178 -38.22 25.85 7.23
CA HIS A 178 -39.24 25.26 6.37
C HIS A 178 -39.73 26.27 5.33
N GLN A 179 -40.09 27.49 5.76
CA GLN A 179 -40.50 28.58 4.87
C GLN A 179 -39.42 28.96 3.86
N ALA A 180 -38.16 29.03 4.27
CA ALA A 180 -37.05 29.37 3.38
C ALA A 180 -36.69 28.26 2.39
N LEU A 181 -36.64 27.01 2.83
CA LEU A 181 -36.29 25.84 2.01
C LEU A 181 -37.36 25.49 0.99
N THR A 182 -38.62 25.80 1.29
CA THR A 182 -39.76 25.62 0.38
C THR A 182 -40.10 26.90 -0.39
N SER A 183 -39.38 28.01 -0.17
CA SER A 183 -39.62 29.30 -0.82
C SER A 183 -39.44 29.24 -2.34
N THR A 184 -40.05 30.18 -3.08
CA THR A 184 -39.76 30.39 -4.50
C THR A 184 -38.49 31.20 -4.73
N ASP A 185 -37.93 31.80 -3.68
CA ASP A 185 -36.74 32.63 -3.74
C ASP A 185 -35.46 31.78 -3.63
N GLN A 186 -34.78 31.62 -4.76
CA GLN A 186 -33.54 30.85 -4.84
C GLN A 186 -32.43 31.40 -3.93
N ASN A 187 -32.39 32.71 -3.65
CA ASN A 187 -31.35 33.30 -2.79
C ASN A 187 -31.53 32.89 -1.33
N SER A 188 -32.77 32.81 -0.84
CA SER A 188 -33.09 32.29 0.50
C SER A 188 -32.69 30.83 0.62
N ILE A 189 -33.06 29.98 -0.36
CA ILE A 189 -32.66 28.57 -0.40
C ILE A 189 -31.13 28.44 -0.38
N ASN A 190 -30.45 29.16 -1.26
CA ASN A 190 -28.98 29.16 -1.36
C ASN A 190 -28.34 29.58 -0.03
N THR A 191 -28.87 30.61 0.63
CA THR A 191 -28.32 31.12 1.89
C THR A 191 -28.47 30.09 3.00
N VAL A 192 -29.65 29.50 3.14
CA VAL A 192 -29.91 28.48 4.17
C VAL A 192 -29.04 27.25 3.95
N ILE A 193 -29.02 26.69 2.74
CA ILE A 193 -28.23 25.47 2.45
C ILE A 193 -26.73 25.71 2.68
N LYS A 194 -26.22 26.88 2.29
CA LYS A 194 -24.81 27.26 2.50
C LYS A 194 -24.41 27.32 3.97
N HIS A 195 -25.27 27.88 4.82
CA HIS A 195 -24.92 28.19 6.22
C HIS A 195 -25.40 27.15 7.23
N SER A 196 -26.34 26.27 6.86
CA SER A 196 -26.72 25.11 7.67
C SER A 196 -25.84 23.89 7.36
N GLY A 197 -25.51 23.66 6.09
CA GLY A 197 -24.65 22.56 5.61
C GLY A 197 -25.10 21.17 6.10
N SER A 198 -24.21 20.18 5.96
CA SER A 198 -24.42 18.86 6.58
C SER A 198 -24.31 18.90 8.11
N ARG A 199 -23.77 19.98 8.68
CA ARG A 199 -23.65 20.17 10.13
C ARG A 199 -24.99 20.06 10.83
N PHE A 200 -26.06 20.60 10.22
CA PHE A 200 -27.44 20.50 10.75
C PHE A 200 -27.82 19.07 11.13
N PHE A 201 -27.56 18.10 10.24
CA PHE A 201 -27.90 16.69 10.47
C PHE A 201 -26.93 16.01 11.43
N SER A 202 -25.66 16.42 11.45
CA SER A 202 -24.68 15.87 12.40
C SER A 202 -24.98 16.24 13.86
N LEU A 203 -25.56 17.44 14.10
CA LEU A 203 -25.91 17.91 15.44
C LEU A 203 -27.13 17.18 16.03
N GLN A 204 -27.97 16.56 15.19
CA GLN A 204 -29.20 15.88 15.58
C GLN A 204 -30.06 16.70 16.56
N LEU A 205 -30.25 18.00 16.25
CA LEU A 205 -31.05 18.92 17.08
C LEU A 205 -32.46 18.35 17.33
N PRO A 206 -33.07 18.53 18.52
CA PRO A 206 -34.40 17.98 18.80
C PRO A 206 -35.44 18.34 17.73
N GLY A 207 -35.95 17.33 17.03
CA GLY A 207 -36.92 17.49 15.93
C GLY A 207 -36.32 17.69 14.53
N PHE A 208 -35.00 17.52 14.34
CA PHE A 208 -34.33 17.72 13.05
C PHE A 208 -34.95 16.91 11.89
N SER A 209 -35.56 15.74 12.19
CA SER A 209 -36.12 14.84 11.17
C SER A 209 -37.23 15.50 10.36
N VAL A 210 -37.95 16.43 10.99
CA VAL A 210 -39.08 17.15 10.42
C VAL A 210 -38.70 17.87 9.12
N LEU A 211 -37.46 18.37 9.01
CA LEU A 211 -36.99 19.13 7.84
C LEU A 211 -36.25 18.27 6.79
N ILE A 212 -36.14 16.94 6.97
CA ILE A 212 -35.33 16.12 6.04
C ILE A 212 -35.81 16.27 4.59
N LEU A 213 -37.12 16.19 4.33
CA LEU A 213 -37.65 16.33 2.97
C LEU A 213 -37.49 17.75 2.42
N ASP A 214 -37.59 18.79 3.27
CA ASP A 214 -37.36 20.18 2.86
C ASP A 214 -35.92 20.38 2.38
N PHE A 215 -34.95 19.82 3.12
CA PHE A 215 -33.54 19.85 2.73
C PHE A 215 -33.27 19.07 1.44
N ILE A 216 -33.90 17.90 1.26
CA ILE A 216 -33.76 17.13 0.01
C ILE A 216 -34.37 17.90 -1.17
N HIS A 217 -35.54 18.49 -0.98
CA HIS A 217 -36.21 19.31 -2.00
C HIS A 217 -35.33 20.50 -2.39
N ALA A 218 -34.88 21.30 -1.42
CA ALA A 218 -34.00 22.45 -1.61
C ALA A 218 -32.68 22.07 -2.31
N ALA A 219 -32.04 20.98 -1.86
CA ALA A 219 -30.81 20.48 -2.49
C ALA A 219 -31.06 20.09 -3.95
N ASN A 220 -32.15 19.38 -4.26
CA ASN A 220 -32.48 19.00 -5.63
C ASN A 220 -32.80 20.22 -6.52
N THR A 221 -33.42 21.26 -5.97
CA THR A 221 -33.66 22.54 -6.66
C THR A 221 -32.34 23.23 -7.01
N ILE A 222 -31.39 23.32 -6.06
CA ILE A 222 -30.04 23.86 -6.32
C ILE A 222 -29.31 23.04 -7.37
N LEU A 223 -29.34 21.70 -7.29
CA LEU A 223 -28.62 20.84 -8.23
C LEU A 223 -29.23 20.86 -9.63
N SER A 224 -30.53 21.11 -9.74
CA SER A 224 -31.23 21.24 -11.02
C SER A 224 -31.17 22.65 -11.63
N SER A 225 -30.64 23.65 -10.89
CA SER A 225 -30.49 25.02 -11.40
C SER A 225 -29.44 25.10 -12.52
N THR A 226 -29.66 26.02 -13.45
CA THR A 226 -28.71 26.35 -14.52
C THR A 226 -27.59 27.28 -14.04
N GLU A 227 -27.80 28.00 -12.93
CA GLU A 227 -26.84 28.90 -12.32
C GLU A 227 -25.78 28.12 -11.53
N THR A 228 -24.59 28.02 -12.11
CA THR A 228 -23.48 27.22 -11.56
C THR A 228 -22.59 28.00 -10.60
N ARG A 229 -22.41 29.30 -10.82
CA ARG A 229 -21.55 30.15 -9.99
C ARG A 229 -22.33 30.74 -8.82
N GLY A 230 -21.79 30.59 -7.61
CA GLY A 230 -22.33 31.21 -6.39
C GLY A 230 -23.36 30.39 -5.62
N GLY A 231 -23.91 29.32 -6.21
CA GLY A 231 -24.82 28.38 -5.53
C GLY A 231 -24.08 27.37 -4.64
N PRO A 232 -24.65 26.95 -3.49
CA PRO A 232 -24.01 26.04 -2.53
C PRO A 232 -24.15 24.56 -2.94
N ARG A 233 -23.68 24.23 -4.15
CA ARG A 233 -23.82 22.88 -4.74
C ARG A 233 -23.05 21.82 -3.94
N THR A 234 -21.91 22.20 -3.40
CA THR A 234 -21.05 21.36 -2.55
C THR A 234 -21.75 21.01 -1.24
N GLU A 235 -22.35 21.99 -0.56
CA GLU A 235 -23.10 21.80 0.67
C GLU A 235 -24.37 20.99 0.43
N ALA A 236 -25.11 21.27 -0.66
CA ALA A 236 -26.27 20.49 -1.08
C ALA A 236 -25.92 19.00 -1.27
N MET A 237 -24.79 18.72 -1.94
CA MET A 237 -24.34 17.34 -2.14
C MET A 237 -23.88 16.67 -0.84
N SER A 238 -23.20 17.41 0.04
CA SER A 238 -22.77 16.93 1.35
C SER A 238 -23.95 16.55 2.26
N ILE A 239 -25.04 17.34 2.21
CA ILE A 239 -26.30 17.04 2.91
C ILE A 239 -26.89 15.72 2.41
N LEU A 240 -27.04 15.55 1.09
CA LEU A 240 -27.58 14.33 0.49
C LEU A 240 -26.71 13.10 0.84
N GLY A 241 -25.38 13.24 0.77
CA GLY A 241 -24.45 12.19 1.17
C GLY A 241 -24.58 11.80 2.64
N SER A 242 -24.75 12.78 3.53
CA SER A 242 -24.92 12.54 4.97
C SER A 242 -26.21 11.79 5.29
N LEU A 243 -27.32 12.16 4.64
CA LEU A 243 -28.62 11.50 4.82
C LEU A 243 -28.62 10.03 4.38
N LEU A 244 -27.77 9.67 3.41
CA LEU A 244 -27.66 8.30 2.91
C LEU A 244 -27.11 7.32 3.96
N SER A 245 -26.27 7.81 4.87
CA SER A 245 -25.66 7.02 5.95
C SER A 245 -26.59 6.79 7.14
N PHE A 246 -27.73 7.48 7.21
CA PHE A 246 -28.62 7.40 8.35
C PHE A 246 -29.28 6.00 8.44
N PRO A 247 -29.41 5.43 9.65
CA PRO A 247 -30.06 4.13 9.83
C PRO A 247 -31.57 4.23 9.58
N THR A 248 -32.19 3.11 9.22
CA THR A 248 -33.63 3.04 8.89
C THR A 248 -34.53 3.52 10.02
N SER A 249 -34.07 3.40 11.28
CA SER A 249 -34.79 3.91 12.46
C SER A 249 -34.94 5.43 12.46
N VAL A 250 -33.94 6.16 11.95
CA VAL A 250 -33.96 7.62 11.89
C VAL A 250 -34.68 8.09 10.63
N THR A 251 -34.51 7.41 9.49
CA THR A 251 -35.22 7.76 8.25
C THR A 251 -36.72 7.43 8.31
N GLY A 252 -37.13 6.53 9.22
CA GLY A 252 -38.54 6.22 9.48
C GLY A 252 -39.27 7.23 10.36
N LEU A 253 -38.57 8.24 10.88
CA LEU A 253 -39.19 9.31 11.68
C LEU A 253 -40.12 10.19 10.82
N PRO A 254 -41.12 10.84 11.45
CA PRO A 254 -41.99 11.78 10.75
C PRO A 254 -41.22 12.95 10.13
N VAL A 255 -41.57 13.27 8.90
CA VAL A 255 -41.02 14.35 8.06
C VAL A 255 -42.16 15.27 7.60
N LEU A 256 -41.88 16.56 7.41
CA LEU A 256 -42.83 17.48 6.76
C LEU A 256 -42.82 17.28 5.25
N GLN A 257 -43.98 17.46 4.62
CA GLN A 257 -44.04 17.68 3.19
C GLN A 257 -43.49 19.07 2.84
N PRO A 258 -42.73 19.22 1.75
CA PRO A 258 -42.15 20.50 1.33
C PRO A 258 -43.21 21.40 0.68
N VAL A 259 -44.19 21.85 1.48
CA VAL A 259 -45.31 22.70 1.07
C VAL A 259 -45.40 23.89 2.01
N GLN A 260 -45.27 25.12 1.49
CA GLN A 260 -45.20 26.35 2.30
C GLN A 260 -46.42 26.61 3.19
N THR A 261 -47.63 26.24 2.75
CA THR A 261 -48.88 26.74 3.33
C THR A 261 -49.47 25.83 4.40
N GLU A 262 -49.11 24.54 4.44
CA GLU A 262 -49.69 23.56 5.36
C GLU A 262 -48.62 22.61 5.93
N PHE A 263 -48.65 22.42 7.25
CA PHE A 263 -47.76 21.48 7.93
C PHE A 263 -48.32 20.06 7.87
N ILE A 264 -48.03 19.35 6.79
CA ILE A 264 -48.42 17.94 6.62
C ILE A 264 -47.26 17.05 7.04
N VAL A 265 -47.46 16.27 8.11
CA VAL A 265 -46.47 15.33 8.63
C VAL A 265 -46.77 13.92 8.13
N GLN A 266 -45.78 13.25 7.55
CA GLN A 266 -45.90 11.87 7.09
C GLN A 266 -44.61 11.08 7.34
N THR A 267 -44.66 9.76 7.23
CA THR A 267 -43.46 8.90 7.13
C THR A 267 -43.12 8.66 5.67
N TYR A 268 -41.84 8.71 5.30
CA TYR A 268 -41.40 8.53 3.91
C TYR A 268 -40.43 7.33 3.81
N PRO A 269 -40.92 6.09 3.58
CA PRO A 269 -40.09 4.89 3.61
C PRO A 269 -39.01 4.85 2.51
N ASP A 270 -39.28 5.44 1.34
CA ASP A 270 -38.39 5.43 0.17
C ASP A 270 -37.34 6.55 0.18
N LEU A 271 -37.09 7.18 1.34
CA LEU A 271 -36.20 8.33 1.47
C LEU A 271 -34.79 8.06 0.96
N ARG A 272 -34.25 6.90 1.34
CA ARG A 272 -32.90 6.46 0.96
C ARG A 272 -32.78 6.30 -0.56
N ASP A 273 -33.77 5.68 -1.19
CA ASP A 273 -33.79 5.48 -2.64
C ASP A 273 -33.98 6.81 -3.40
N HIS A 274 -34.78 7.72 -2.87
CA HIS A 274 -34.94 9.05 -3.44
C HIS A 274 -33.61 9.83 -3.44
N VAL A 275 -32.91 9.87 -2.29
CA VAL A 275 -31.57 10.48 -2.17
C VAL A 275 -30.57 9.80 -3.11
N LEU A 276 -30.56 8.47 -3.15
CA LEU A 276 -29.67 7.70 -4.01
C LEU A 276 -29.88 8.02 -5.51
N ASN A 277 -31.13 8.16 -5.96
CA ASN A 277 -31.43 8.55 -7.34
C ASN A 277 -30.90 9.96 -7.68
N ILE A 278 -30.97 10.91 -6.74
CA ILE A 278 -30.38 12.24 -6.93
C ILE A 278 -28.86 12.15 -7.03
N LEU A 279 -28.21 11.34 -6.18
CA LEU A 279 -26.76 11.13 -6.20
C LEU A 279 -26.30 10.43 -7.49
N LEU A 280 -27.03 9.43 -7.99
CA LEU A 280 -26.75 8.77 -9.27
C LEU A 280 -26.85 9.75 -10.44
N LYS A 281 -27.92 10.57 -10.48
CA LYS A 281 -28.08 11.63 -11.48
C LYS A 281 -26.92 12.62 -11.42
N SER A 282 -26.52 13.02 -10.20
CA SER A 282 -25.46 14.01 -9.98
C SER A 282 -24.08 13.46 -10.33
N GLY A 283 -23.77 12.22 -9.97
CA GLY A 283 -22.53 11.54 -10.40
C GLY A 283 -22.36 11.56 -11.92
N LYS A 284 -23.47 11.40 -12.67
CA LYS A 284 -23.49 11.46 -14.14
C LYS A 284 -23.46 12.89 -14.71
N LYS A 285 -24.14 13.88 -14.09
CA LYS A 285 -24.46 15.17 -14.74
C LYS A 285 -23.95 16.45 -14.03
N GLU A 286 -23.45 16.36 -12.79
CA GLU A 286 -23.07 17.51 -11.96
C GLU A 286 -21.92 18.36 -12.54
N VAL A 287 -22.14 19.64 -12.78
CA VAL A 287 -21.21 20.50 -13.51
C VAL A 287 -20.12 21.16 -12.65
N ALA A 288 -20.24 21.13 -11.31
CA ALA A 288 -19.22 21.59 -10.37
C ALA A 288 -18.29 20.45 -9.94
N GLY A 289 -16.97 20.67 -10.00
CA GLY A 289 -15.96 19.65 -9.76
C GLY A 289 -16.03 19.02 -8.36
N VAL A 290 -16.00 19.83 -7.31
CA VAL A 290 -16.05 19.35 -5.91
C VAL A 290 -17.38 18.65 -5.62
N ALA A 291 -18.51 19.23 -6.04
CA ALA A 291 -19.81 18.63 -5.86
C ALA A 291 -19.93 17.26 -6.56
N ARG A 292 -19.38 17.12 -7.78
CA ARG A 292 -19.34 15.83 -8.49
C ARG A 292 -18.48 14.80 -7.76
N CYS A 293 -17.31 15.19 -7.24
CA CYS A 293 -16.46 14.32 -6.43
C CYS A 293 -17.16 13.86 -5.13
N ILE A 294 -17.93 14.74 -4.46
CA ILE A 294 -18.74 14.39 -3.29
C ILE A 294 -19.87 13.42 -3.67
N ALA A 295 -20.52 13.61 -4.83
CA ALA A 295 -21.55 12.69 -5.31
C ALA A 295 -20.98 11.28 -5.53
N LEU A 296 -19.84 11.17 -6.25
CA LEU A 296 -19.16 9.89 -6.46
C LEU A 296 -18.71 9.25 -5.14
N SER A 297 -18.13 10.06 -4.25
CA SER A 297 -17.72 9.62 -2.91
C SER A 297 -18.89 9.11 -2.08
N SER A 298 -20.05 9.77 -2.13
CA SER A 298 -21.27 9.34 -1.46
C SER A 298 -21.81 8.01 -2.03
N LEU A 299 -21.72 7.82 -3.35
CA LEU A 299 -22.00 6.51 -3.98
C LEU A 299 -21.00 5.44 -3.52
N GLY A 300 -19.72 5.78 -3.37
CA GLY A 300 -18.69 4.90 -2.82
C GLY A 300 -18.98 4.47 -1.38
N ILE A 301 -19.36 5.42 -0.51
CA ILE A 301 -19.78 5.15 0.87
C ILE A 301 -20.99 4.23 0.89
N PHE A 302 -22.00 4.50 0.06
CA PHE A 302 -23.17 3.63 -0.08
C PHE A 302 -22.81 2.21 -0.53
N LEU A 303 -21.96 2.07 -1.55
CA LEU A 303 -21.51 0.77 -2.04
C LEU A 303 -20.78 0.00 -0.95
N TYR A 304 -19.84 0.66 -0.26
CA TYR A 304 -19.09 0.05 0.85
C TYR A 304 -20.02 -0.40 1.98
N GLN A 305 -21.03 0.42 2.31
CA GLN A 305 -22.03 0.10 3.33
C GLN A 305 -22.94 -1.07 2.92
N GLU A 306 -23.46 -1.09 1.70
CA GLU A 306 -24.36 -2.16 1.23
C GLU A 306 -23.64 -3.50 1.03
N LEU A 307 -22.42 -3.47 0.49
CA LEU A 307 -21.60 -4.67 0.35
C LEU A 307 -21.21 -5.26 1.71
N GLY A 308 -20.87 -4.41 2.69
CA GLY A 308 -20.61 -4.84 4.07
C GLY A 308 -21.82 -5.45 4.80
N LYS A 309 -23.06 -5.16 4.35
CA LYS A 309 -24.28 -5.79 4.89
C LYS A 309 -24.57 -7.16 4.26
N GLY A 310 -23.95 -7.50 3.13
CA GLY A 310 -24.21 -8.72 2.36
C GLY A 310 -25.61 -8.79 1.73
N LYS A 311 -26.35 -7.68 1.67
CA LYS A 311 -27.70 -7.63 1.07
C LYS A 311 -27.62 -7.17 -0.39
N LYS A 312 -28.41 -7.80 -1.26
CA LYS A 312 -28.53 -7.36 -2.66
C LYS A 312 -29.43 -6.13 -2.74
N HIS A 313 -28.84 -4.97 -3.05
CA HIS A 313 -29.57 -3.75 -3.34
C HIS A 313 -29.65 -3.55 -4.88
N PRO A 314 -30.82 -3.20 -5.45
CA PRO A 314 -31.01 -3.13 -6.91
C PRO A 314 -30.09 -2.11 -7.58
N LYS A 315 -29.76 -1.02 -6.88
CA LYS A 315 -28.95 0.10 -7.38
C LYS A 315 -27.42 -0.10 -7.31
N VAL A 316 -26.91 -1.22 -6.76
CA VAL A 316 -25.45 -1.47 -6.67
C VAL A 316 -24.79 -1.47 -8.04
N LYS A 317 -25.38 -2.18 -9.01
CA LYS A 317 -24.87 -2.24 -10.40
C LYS A 317 -24.83 -0.85 -11.03
N GLU A 318 -25.89 -0.05 -10.85
CA GLU A 318 -25.99 1.29 -11.42
C GLU A 318 -24.96 2.24 -10.80
N ALA A 319 -24.73 2.17 -9.48
CA ALA A 319 -23.73 2.98 -8.80
C ALA A 319 -22.30 2.62 -9.24
N ILE A 320 -21.97 1.33 -9.36
CA ILE A 320 -20.66 0.90 -9.89
C ILE A 320 -20.47 1.34 -11.33
N ASN A 321 -21.49 1.18 -12.19
CA ASN A 321 -21.43 1.67 -13.57
C ASN A 321 -21.23 3.19 -13.64
N THR A 322 -21.79 3.95 -12.70
CA THR A 322 -21.56 5.41 -12.61
C THR A 322 -20.11 5.74 -12.26
N LEU A 323 -19.47 4.97 -11.36
CA LEU A 323 -18.03 5.10 -11.08
C LEU A 323 -17.18 4.73 -12.30
N LEU A 324 -17.53 3.66 -13.01
CA LEU A 324 -16.84 3.23 -14.22
C LEU A 324 -16.93 4.26 -15.35
N LEU A 325 -18.08 4.92 -15.52
CA LEU A 325 -18.23 6.04 -16.46
C LEU A 325 -17.37 7.25 -16.05
N ALA A 326 -17.24 7.52 -14.74
CA ALA A 326 -16.41 8.59 -14.21
C ALA A 326 -14.91 8.40 -14.45
N LEU A 327 -14.44 7.18 -14.77
CA LEU A 327 -13.05 6.95 -15.20
C LEU A 327 -12.73 7.57 -16.57
N ARG A 328 -13.73 7.67 -17.46
CA ARG A 328 -13.59 8.29 -18.79
C ARG A 328 -13.81 9.80 -18.79
N PHE A 329 -13.77 10.42 -17.60
CA PHE A 329 -14.02 11.83 -17.43
C PHE A 329 -12.80 12.67 -17.81
N ASN A 330 -13.02 13.81 -18.48
CA ASN A 330 -11.94 14.67 -18.96
C ASN A 330 -11.11 15.29 -17.81
N HIS A 331 -11.74 15.49 -16.64
CA HIS A 331 -11.06 16.05 -15.47
C HIS A 331 -10.41 14.96 -14.61
N LYS A 332 -9.07 15.01 -14.55
CA LYS A 332 -8.22 13.98 -13.91
C LYS A 332 -8.54 13.72 -12.44
N THR A 333 -8.87 14.75 -11.67
CA THR A 333 -9.21 14.61 -10.24
C THR A 333 -10.53 13.85 -10.02
N VAL A 334 -11.49 13.98 -10.94
CA VAL A 334 -12.77 13.26 -10.84
C VAL A 334 -12.55 11.79 -11.19
N ALA A 335 -11.80 11.52 -12.27
CA ALA A 335 -11.37 10.16 -12.62
C ALA A 335 -10.55 9.52 -11.50
N GLN A 336 -9.61 10.25 -10.90
CA GLN A 336 -8.84 9.80 -9.73
C GLN A 336 -9.74 9.44 -8.56
N THR A 337 -10.74 10.26 -8.25
CA THR A 337 -11.71 9.98 -7.17
C THR A 337 -12.47 8.69 -7.44
N ALA A 338 -12.90 8.45 -8.68
CA ALA A 338 -13.54 7.21 -9.07
C ALA A 338 -12.59 5.99 -8.99
N THR A 339 -11.34 6.11 -9.44
CA THR A 339 -10.32 5.07 -9.31
C THR A 339 -10.06 4.71 -7.85
N ASP A 340 -9.91 5.72 -7.00
CA ASP A 340 -9.66 5.55 -5.56
C ASP A 340 -10.83 4.84 -4.86
N ILE A 341 -12.08 5.11 -5.28
CA ILE A 341 -13.27 4.40 -4.78
C ILE A 341 -13.31 2.96 -5.31
N LEU A 342 -13.00 2.72 -6.58
CA LEU A 342 -12.93 1.36 -7.13
C LEU A 342 -11.86 0.51 -6.44
N LEU A 343 -10.74 1.12 -6.05
CA LEU A 343 -9.71 0.47 -5.25
C LEU A 343 -10.21 0.13 -3.83
N LEU A 344 -10.98 1.02 -3.20
CA LEU A 344 -11.63 0.73 -1.91
C LEU A 344 -12.59 -0.48 -2.02
N LEU A 345 -13.31 -0.61 -3.14
CA LEU A 345 -14.26 -1.72 -3.33
C LEU A 345 -13.58 -3.09 -3.49
N CYS A 346 -12.26 -3.15 -3.69
CA CYS A 346 -11.50 -4.40 -3.65
C CYS A 346 -11.66 -5.15 -2.32
N ASP A 347 -11.84 -4.43 -1.19
CA ASP A 347 -12.10 -5.02 0.13
C ASP A 347 -13.30 -6.01 0.10
N TYR A 348 -14.23 -5.82 -0.84
CA TYR A 348 -15.43 -6.65 -1.02
C TYR A 348 -15.48 -7.37 -2.38
N ALA A 349 -14.33 -7.59 -3.02
CA ALA A 349 -14.26 -8.28 -4.31
C ALA A 349 -14.92 -9.67 -4.27
N ASP A 350 -14.73 -10.44 -3.20
CA ASP A 350 -15.35 -11.76 -3.02
C ASP A 350 -16.88 -11.70 -2.95
N ILE A 351 -17.42 -10.72 -2.20
CA ILE A 351 -18.87 -10.51 -2.09
C ILE A 351 -19.45 -10.10 -3.44
N LEU A 352 -18.75 -9.24 -4.20
CA LEU A 352 -19.13 -8.86 -5.55
C LEU A 352 -19.12 -10.07 -6.49
N LEU A 353 -18.08 -10.91 -6.43
CA LEU A 353 -17.99 -12.13 -7.26
C LEU A 353 -19.11 -13.13 -7.00
N GLN A 354 -19.63 -13.18 -5.77
CA GLN A 354 -20.74 -14.05 -5.37
C GLN A 354 -22.11 -13.43 -5.70
N SER A 355 -22.30 -12.14 -5.42
CA SER A 355 -23.61 -11.49 -5.53
C SER A 355 -23.90 -10.91 -6.91
N TYR A 356 -22.86 -10.45 -7.60
CA TYR A 356 -22.87 -9.72 -8.87
C TYR A 356 -21.69 -10.18 -9.77
N PRO A 357 -21.68 -11.46 -10.21
CA PRO A 357 -20.52 -12.09 -10.84
C PRO A 357 -20.02 -11.41 -12.14
N GLU A 358 -20.88 -10.63 -12.81
CA GLU A 358 -20.55 -9.87 -14.01
C GLU A 358 -19.78 -8.58 -13.74
N ILE A 359 -19.82 -8.05 -12.51
CA ILE A 359 -19.28 -6.74 -12.19
C ILE A 359 -17.73 -6.74 -12.11
N PRO A 360 -17.07 -7.64 -11.36
CA PRO A 360 -15.60 -7.62 -11.28
C PRO A 360 -14.88 -7.78 -12.64
N PRO A 361 -15.30 -8.71 -13.54
CA PRO A 361 -14.73 -8.76 -14.90
C PRO A 361 -14.96 -7.45 -15.68
N ARG A 362 -16.14 -6.84 -15.53
CA ARG A 362 -16.45 -5.56 -16.18
C ARG A 362 -15.60 -4.40 -15.67
N ILE A 363 -15.26 -4.38 -14.38
CA ILE A 363 -14.33 -3.38 -13.82
C ILE A 363 -12.96 -3.50 -14.50
N LEU A 364 -12.43 -4.72 -14.63
CA LEU A 364 -11.16 -4.96 -15.33
C LEU A 364 -11.22 -4.53 -16.80
N GLU A 365 -12.27 -4.90 -17.54
CA GLU A 365 -12.46 -4.50 -18.93
C GLU A 365 -12.41 -2.97 -19.11
N VAL A 366 -13.10 -2.24 -18.24
CA VAL A 366 -13.14 -0.78 -18.28
C VAL A 366 -11.80 -0.16 -17.88
N LEU A 367 -11.10 -0.71 -16.88
CA LEU A 367 -9.77 -0.25 -16.50
C LEU A 367 -8.77 -0.42 -17.64
N VAL A 368 -8.77 -1.58 -18.30
CA VAL A 368 -7.96 -1.85 -19.50
C VAL A 368 -8.30 -0.84 -20.61
N GLY A 369 -9.58 -0.69 -20.96
CA GLY A 369 -10.00 0.25 -22.00
C GLY A 369 -9.70 1.72 -21.68
N THR A 370 -9.75 2.11 -20.39
CA THR A 370 -9.41 3.46 -19.95
C THR A 370 -7.91 3.72 -20.09
N LEU A 371 -7.06 2.78 -19.67
CA LEU A 371 -5.61 2.89 -19.83
C LEU A 371 -5.22 2.98 -21.31
N SER A 372 -5.81 2.14 -22.17
CA SER A 372 -5.59 2.20 -23.62
C SER A 372 -6.02 3.54 -24.25
N HIS A 373 -7.08 4.17 -23.72
CA HIS A 373 -7.56 5.46 -24.23
C HIS A 373 -6.67 6.65 -23.82
N LEU A 374 -6.04 6.56 -22.65
CA LEU A 374 -5.15 7.61 -22.13
C LEU A 374 -3.74 7.57 -22.74
N MET A 375 -3.48 6.65 -23.69
CA MET A 375 -2.23 6.54 -24.43
C MET A 375 -2.30 7.38 -25.74
N PRO A 376 -1.21 8.03 -26.18
CA PRO A 376 0.13 8.02 -25.60
C PRO A 376 0.24 8.83 -24.30
N ILE A 377 1.15 8.41 -23.41
CA ILE A 377 1.28 8.96 -22.06
C ILE A 377 1.72 10.43 -22.11
N GLY A 378 0.85 11.34 -21.66
CA GLY A 378 1.16 12.75 -21.45
C GLY A 378 1.86 13.03 -20.11
N ASP A 379 2.65 14.10 -20.04
CA ASP A 379 3.42 14.46 -18.83
C ASP A 379 2.55 14.84 -17.62
N SER A 380 1.31 15.27 -17.86
CA SER A 380 0.40 15.79 -16.82
C SER A 380 -0.46 14.71 -16.13
N ASP A 381 -0.20 13.41 -16.39
CA ASP A 381 -1.07 12.29 -16.02
C ASP A 381 -0.44 11.30 -15.01
N LYS A 382 0.76 11.57 -14.47
CA LYS A 382 1.51 10.63 -13.63
C LYS A 382 0.67 10.05 -12.49
N ARG A 383 0.00 10.88 -11.69
CA ARG A 383 -0.78 10.42 -10.51
C ARG A 383 -1.95 9.51 -10.89
N LEU A 384 -2.75 9.92 -11.87
CA LEU A 384 -3.93 9.17 -12.32
C LEU A 384 -3.54 7.84 -12.95
N LEU A 385 -2.59 7.86 -13.89
CA LEU A 385 -2.11 6.65 -14.56
C LEU A 385 -1.50 5.65 -13.57
N THR A 386 -0.69 6.14 -12.62
CA THR A 386 -0.15 5.28 -11.55
C THR A 386 -1.28 4.63 -10.75
N SER A 387 -2.31 5.40 -10.37
CA SER A 387 -3.47 4.86 -9.63
C SER A 387 -4.24 3.81 -10.44
N LEU A 388 -4.47 4.05 -11.73
CA LEU A 388 -5.16 3.12 -12.62
C LEU A 388 -4.38 1.81 -12.80
N VAL A 389 -3.06 1.87 -12.97
CA VAL A 389 -2.20 0.69 -13.11
C VAL A 389 -2.22 -0.17 -11.84
N PHE A 390 -2.09 0.44 -10.65
CA PHE A 390 -2.19 -0.30 -9.39
C PHE A 390 -3.61 -0.80 -9.11
N CYS A 391 -4.65 -0.04 -9.48
CA CYS A 391 -6.04 -0.49 -9.39
C CYS A 391 -6.28 -1.73 -10.27
N LEU A 392 -5.74 -1.75 -11.50
CA LEU A 392 -5.78 -2.91 -12.39
C LEU A 392 -5.09 -4.13 -11.76
N GLY A 393 -3.89 -3.93 -11.18
CA GLY A 393 -3.15 -4.98 -10.50
C GLY A 393 -3.91 -5.58 -9.31
N GLU A 394 -4.45 -4.75 -8.41
CA GLU A 394 -5.20 -5.20 -7.23
C GLU A 394 -6.46 -5.99 -7.64
N TRP A 395 -7.27 -5.47 -8.58
CA TRP A 395 -8.46 -6.20 -9.05
C TRP A 395 -8.10 -7.53 -9.72
N THR A 396 -6.99 -7.60 -10.44
CA THR A 396 -6.53 -8.85 -11.08
C THR A 396 -6.14 -9.89 -10.03
N MET A 397 -5.47 -9.48 -8.95
CA MET A 397 -5.08 -10.38 -7.85
C MET A 397 -6.27 -10.91 -7.04
N HIS A 398 -7.36 -10.15 -6.95
CA HIS A 398 -8.56 -10.55 -6.20
C HIS A 398 -9.53 -11.45 -6.99
N ILE A 399 -9.40 -11.57 -8.31
CA ILE A 399 -10.29 -12.40 -9.13
C ILE A 399 -9.66 -13.79 -9.32
N PRO A 400 -10.40 -14.89 -9.04
CA PRO A 400 -9.89 -16.25 -9.24
C PRO A 400 -9.41 -16.50 -10.66
N ILE A 401 -8.24 -17.13 -10.81
CA ILE A 401 -7.60 -17.39 -12.11
C ILE A 401 -8.52 -18.09 -13.11
N LYS A 402 -9.36 -19.02 -12.66
CA LYS A 402 -10.36 -19.72 -13.51
C LYS A 402 -11.34 -18.75 -14.18
N LYS A 403 -11.73 -17.66 -13.50
CA LYS A 403 -12.60 -16.62 -14.08
C LYS A 403 -11.84 -15.69 -15.03
N LEU A 404 -10.58 -15.39 -14.73
CA LEU A 404 -9.72 -14.57 -15.60
C LEU A 404 -9.39 -15.27 -16.93
N LEU A 405 -9.28 -16.61 -16.91
CA LEU A 405 -9.01 -17.44 -18.08
C LEU A 405 -10.27 -17.82 -18.88
N TYR A 406 -11.46 -17.49 -18.40
CA TYR A 406 -12.72 -17.89 -19.05
C TYR A 406 -12.89 -17.18 -20.41
N LYS A 407 -13.01 -17.96 -21.49
CA LYS A 407 -13.09 -17.47 -22.87
C LYS A 407 -14.56 -17.25 -23.28
N HIS A 408 -15.14 -16.09 -23.00
CA HIS A 408 -16.43 -15.73 -23.62
C HIS A 408 -16.29 -14.91 -24.92
N ASN A 409 -15.13 -14.25 -25.15
CA ASN A 409 -14.74 -13.57 -26.41
C ASN A 409 -13.21 -13.43 -26.56
N THR A 410 -12.52 -13.00 -25.50
CA THR A 410 -11.05 -13.00 -25.33
C THR A 410 -10.73 -13.33 -23.88
N CYS A 411 -9.55 -13.89 -23.61
CA CYS A 411 -9.10 -14.13 -22.23
C CYS A 411 -8.88 -12.79 -21.52
N LEU A 412 -9.56 -12.54 -20.40
CA LEU A 412 -9.46 -11.27 -19.68
C LEU A 412 -8.04 -11.02 -19.17
N LEU A 413 -7.37 -12.08 -18.68
CA LEU A 413 -5.97 -12.01 -18.28
C LEU A 413 -5.05 -11.59 -19.44
N ASN A 414 -5.31 -12.09 -20.65
CA ASN A 414 -4.55 -11.71 -21.83
C ASN A 414 -4.72 -10.21 -22.16
N ASN A 415 -5.93 -9.66 -22.00
CA ASN A 415 -6.15 -8.21 -22.21
C ASN A 415 -5.42 -7.36 -21.16
N VAL A 416 -5.36 -7.83 -19.91
CA VAL A 416 -4.57 -7.19 -18.85
C VAL A 416 -3.08 -7.19 -19.21
N PHE A 417 -2.51 -8.32 -19.62
CA PHE A 417 -1.10 -8.38 -20.02
C PHE A 417 -0.81 -7.53 -21.26
N LYS A 418 -1.68 -7.53 -22.28
CA LYS A 418 -1.52 -6.69 -23.47
C LYS A 418 -1.44 -5.21 -23.14
N VAL A 419 -2.36 -4.68 -22.33
CA VAL A 419 -2.33 -3.25 -22.00
C VAL A 419 -1.13 -2.89 -21.13
N LEU A 420 -0.69 -3.78 -20.23
CA LEU A 420 0.51 -3.57 -19.43
C LEU A 420 1.77 -3.61 -20.30
N ASP A 421 1.84 -4.50 -21.29
CA ASP A 421 2.95 -4.60 -22.24
C ASP A 421 3.02 -3.35 -23.14
N ASP A 422 1.88 -2.91 -23.69
CA ASP A 422 1.81 -1.66 -24.44
C ASP A 422 2.28 -0.45 -23.61
N LEU A 423 1.92 -0.41 -22.32
CA LEU A 423 2.41 0.61 -21.38
C LEU A 423 3.92 0.52 -21.16
N CYS A 424 4.49 -0.69 -21.10
CA CYS A 424 5.93 -0.93 -21.00
C CYS A 424 6.69 -0.39 -22.23
N GLU A 425 6.11 -0.47 -23.42
CA GLU A 425 6.66 0.06 -24.67
C GLU A 425 6.49 1.59 -24.84
N GLY A 426 5.89 2.27 -23.86
CA GLY A 426 5.59 3.71 -23.92
C GLY A 426 4.36 4.05 -24.74
N GLY A 427 3.46 3.09 -24.93
CA GLY A 427 2.15 3.28 -25.54
C GLY A 427 2.14 3.50 -27.04
N LYS A 428 3.07 2.86 -27.74
CA LYS A 428 3.14 2.85 -29.22
C LYS A 428 2.44 1.63 -29.85
N GLY A 429 1.91 0.71 -29.03
CA GLY A 429 1.27 -0.55 -29.42
C GLY A 429 -0.19 -0.46 -29.87
N HIS A 430 -0.72 -1.57 -30.37
CA HIS A 430 -2.05 -1.66 -31.00
C HIS A 430 -3.18 -1.55 -29.97
N CYS A 431 -4.09 -0.59 -30.16
CA CYS A 431 -5.27 -0.38 -29.32
C CYS A 431 -6.03 -1.69 -29.05
N VAL A 432 -6.01 -2.16 -27.80
CA VAL A 432 -6.91 -3.23 -27.36
C VAL A 432 -8.33 -2.65 -27.35
N GLN A 433 -9.14 -3.01 -28.36
CA GLN A 433 -10.56 -2.67 -28.36
C GLN A 433 -11.28 -3.54 -27.32
N VAL A 434 -11.21 -3.15 -26.04
CA VAL A 434 -12.02 -3.74 -24.98
C VAL A 434 -13.36 -3.01 -24.90
N GLY A 435 -14.43 -3.80 -24.76
CA GLY A 435 -15.81 -3.45 -25.10
C GLY A 435 -16.26 -2.04 -24.71
N SER A 436 -16.99 -1.41 -25.62
CA SER A 436 -17.64 -0.13 -25.38
C SER A 436 -18.63 -0.20 -24.22
N PHE A 437 -18.83 0.92 -23.53
CA PHE A 437 -20.02 1.09 -22.72
C PHE A 437 -21.25 1.01 -23.63
N HIS A 438 -22.36 0.49 -23.11
CA HIS A 438 -23.63 0.54 -23.83
C HIS A 438 -23.91 1.99 -24.27
N PRO A 439 -24.23 2.26 -25.55
CA PRO A 439 -24.38 3.63 -26.08
C PRO A 439 -25.29 4.51 -25.21
N ASP A 440 -26.39 3.94 -24.72
CA ASP A 440 -27.36 4.63 -23.86
C ASP A 440 -26.75 5.11 -22.53
N LEU A 441 -25.85 4.34 -21.92
CA LEU A 441 -25.17 4.73 -20.67
C LEU A 441 -24.19 5.88 -20.89
N VAL A 442 -23.61 5.96 -22.08
CA VAL A 442 -22.68 7.05 -22.45
C VAL A 442 -23.44 8.34 -22.75
N GLN A 443 -24.62 8.26 -23.38
CA GLN A 443 -25.45 9.43 -23.69
C GLN A 443 -25.96 10.15 -22.43
N GLU A 444 -26.20 9.43 -21.34
CA GLU A 444 -26.65 10.03 -20.07
C GLU A 444 -25.55 10.78 -19.30
N PHE A 445 -24.29 10.59 -19.67
CA PHE A 445 -23.12 11.06 -18.94
C PHE A 445 -22.59 12.38 -19.51
N ASN A 446 -22.41 13.39 -18.66
CA ASN A 446 -21.78 14.66 -19.07
C ASN A 446 -20.30 14.67 -18.65
N PRO A 447 -19.33 14.53 -19.56
CA PRO A 447 -17.90 14.42 -19.23
C PRO A 447 -17.19 15.76 -18.91
N ASN A 448 -17.88 16.90 -19.04
CA ASN A 448 -17.27 18.22 -18.90
C ASN A 448 -17.71 18.93 -17.61
N LEU A 449 -16.83 19.78 -17.08
CA LEU A 449 -17.12 20.70 -15.97
C LEU A 449 -17.39 22.10 -16.51
N THR A 450 -18.38 22.78 -15.92
CA THR A 450 -18.65 24.21 -16.17
C THR A 450 -18.02 25.08 -15.07
N LEU A 451 -17.94 24.55 -13.85
CA LEU A 451 -17.25 25.17 -12.72
C LEU A 451 -16.15 24.23 -12.24
N ASP A 452 -14.91 24.61 -12.52
CA ASP A 452 -13.72 23.91 -12.05
C ASP A 452 -13.21 24.54 -10.74
N ASP A 453 -13.85 24.16 -9.64
CA ASP A 453 -13.49 24.49 -8.27
C ASP A 453 -12.51 23.49 -7.65
N LEU A 454 -12.02 22.53 -8.45
CA LEU A 454 -10.97 21.58 -8.09
C LEU A 454 -9.58 22.14 -8.38
N LYS A 455 -9.46 23.14 -9.25
CA LYS A 455 -8.23 23.92 -9.44
C LYS A 455 -7.87 24.63 -8.13
N GLN A 456 -6.73 24.23 -7.58
CA GLN A 456 -6.02 25.07 -6.62
C GLN A 456 -5.79 26.42 -7.30
N GLN A 457 -6.09 27.53 -6.62
CA GLN A 457 -5.70 28.85 -7.10
C GLN A 457 -4.24 28.77 -7.53
N ASP A 458 -3.99 29.05 -8.81
CA ASP A 458 -2.69 28.90 -9.44
C ASP A 458 -1.62 29.44 -8.48
N ILE A 459 -0.85 28.52 -7.88
CA ILE A 459 0.38 28.88 -7.20
C ILE A 459 1.16 29.60 -8.27
N SER A 460 1.37 30.90 -8.08
CA SER A 460 2.12 31.72 -9.01
C SER A 460 3.42 30.96 -9.33
N PRO A 461 3.82 30.78 -10.59
CA PRO A 461 5.01 29.98 -10.96
C PRO A 461 6.33 30.52 -10.35
N GLY A 462 6.29 31.55 -9.52
CA GLY A 462 7.43 32.17 -8.82
C GLY A 462 7.83 31.56 -7.47
N LYS A 463 7.27 30.42 -7.03
CA LYS A 463 7.74 29.71 -5.81
C LYS A 463 8.15 28.25 -6.02
N CYS A 464 8.28 27.79 -7.27
CA CYS A 464 9.25 26.73 -7.53
C CYS A 464 10.63 27.38 -7.44
N SER A 465 11.43 27.03 -6.43
CA SER A 465 12.85 27.32 -6.46
C SER A 465 13.43 26.64 -7.70
N VAL A 466 13.57 27.38 -8.80
CA VAL A 466 14.39 26.99 -9.92
C VAL A 466 15.82 26.99 -9.38
N PHE A 467 16.23 25.86 -8.84
CA PHE A 467 17.64 25.61 -8.59
C PHE A 467 18.36 25.69 -9.95
N PRO A 468 19.50 26.40 -10.05
CA PRO A 468 20.27 26.44 -11.27
C PRO A 468 20.60 25.01 -11.69
N SER A 469 20.21 24.64 -12.90
CA SER A 469 20.54 23.39 -13.57
C SER A 469 22.05 23.31 -13.79
N GLY A 470 22.78 22.97 -12.75
CA GLY A 470 24.24 23.00 -12.72
C GLY A 470 24.79 21.86 -11.88
N THR A 471 24.44 20.62 -12.22
CA THR A 471 25.26 19.40 -12.15
C THR A 471 24.39 18.21 -12.55
N ALA A 472 24.95 17.34 -13.41
CA ALA A 472 24.28 16.23 -14.09
C ALA A 472 23.35 15.39 -13.21
N SER A 473 22.05 15.68 -13.25
CA SER A 473 21.01 14.71 -12.90
C SER A 473 20.53 14.08 -14.22
N PRO A 474 20.55 12.74 -14.39
CA PRO A 474 20.11 12.10 -15.63
C PRO A 474 18.70 12.54 -16.03
N ALA A 475 18.53 13.03 -17.25
CA ALA A 475 17.25 13.51 -17.78
C ALA A 475 16.12 12.44 -17.76
N HIS A 476 16.46 11.16 -17.59
CA HIS A 476 15.52 10.05 -17.47
C HIS A 476 14.76 9.97 -16.14
N LEU A 477 15.26 10.58 -15.05
CA LEU A 477 14.67 10.44 -13.71
C LEU A 477 13.37 11.22 -13.49
N ASN A 478 12.94 12.04 -14.47
CA ASN A 478 11.77 12.92 -14.36
C ASN A 478 10.70 12.67 -15.44
N SER A 479 10.85 11.66 -16.31
CA SER A 479 9.84 11.40 -17.35
C SER A 479 8.64 10.65 -16.78
N THR A 480 7.45 11.25 -16.88
CA THR A 480 6.18 10.61 -16.51
C THR A 480 6.01 9.27 -17.24
N ALA A 481 6.34 9.21 -18.53
CA ALA A 481 6.25 7.98 -19.32
C ALA A 481 7.13 6.86 -18.75
N HIS A 482 8.37 7.17 -18.38
CA HIS A 482 9.28 6.17 -17.80
C HIS A 482 8.77 5.63 -16.46
N SER A 483 8.21 6.51 -15.60
CA SER A 483 7.62 6.09 -14.33
C SER A 483 6.46 5.11 -14.52
N ILE A 484 5.58 5.37 -15.49
CA ILE A 484 4.44 4.51 -15.79
C ILE A 484 4.89 3.19 -16.43
N GLN A 485 5.92 3.21 -17.29
CA GLN A 485 6.53 1.98 -17.82
C GLN A 485 7.04 1.08 -16.69
N LEU A 486 7.75 1.65 -15.71
CA LEU A 486 8.21 0.89 -14.55
C LEU A 486 7.06 0.38 -13.68
N ALA A 487 6.01 1.18 -13.47
CA ALA A 487 4.81 0.72 -12.76
C ALA A 487 4.13 -0.46 -13.48
N ALA A 488 4.03 -0.43 -14.82
CA ALA A 488 3.48 -1.52 -15.59
C ALA A 488 4.35 -2.79 -15.51
N LYS A 489 5.67 -2.66 -15.66
CA LYS A 489 6.63 -3.78 -15.48
C LYS A 489 6.52 -4.40 -14.10
N LEU A 490 6.38 -3.57 -13.08
CA LEU A 490 6.21 -4.00 -11.69
C LEU A 490 4.93 -4.84 -11.55
N VAL A 491 3.79 -4.36 -12.07
CA VAL A 491 2.53 -5.10 -12.02
C VAL A 491 2.63 -6.41 -12.79
N ILE A 492 3.25 -6.43 -13.98
CA ILE A 492 3.50 -7.68 -14.73
C ILE A 492 4.30 -8.67 -13.89
N ALA A 493 5.45 -8.25 -13.36
CA ALA A 493 6.30 -9.11 -12.54
C ALA A 493 5.54 -9.65 -11.32
N HIS A 494 4.77 -8.79 -10.66
CA HIS A 494 3.94 -9.18 -9.52
C HIS A 494 2.86 -10.20 -9.89
N LEU A 495 2.16 -10.02 -11.01
CA LEU A 495 1.14 -10.95 -11.49
C LEU A 495 1.75 -12.31 -11.85
N VAL A 496 2.89 -12.34 -12.55
CA VAL A 496 3.59 -13.59 -12.86
C VAL A 496 4.04 -14.30 -11.57
N ASN A 497 4.57 -13.55 -10.62
CA ASN A 497 5.12 -14.08 -9.37
C ASN A 497 4.09 -14.40 -8.28
N ASN A 498 2.83 -13.97 -8.40
CA ASN A 498 1.84 -14.16 -7.31
C ASN A 498 0.43 -14.59 -7.77
N LEU A 499 0.06 -14.43 -9.04
CA LEU A 499 -1.29 -14.80 -9.51
C LEU A 499 -1.44 -16.32 -9.64
N GLY A 500 -2.38 -16.91 -8.89
CA GLY A 500 -2.72 -18.33 -9.01
C GLY A 500 -1.63 -19.30 -8.53
N HIS A 501 -0.74 -18.85 -7.63
CA HIS A 501 0.41 -19.63 -7.18
C HIS A 501 0.04 -20.97 -6.55
N PHE A 502 0.88 -21.97 -6.82
CA PHE A 502 0.80 -23.31 -6.26
C PHE A 502 0.95 -23.27 -4.73
N PRO A 503 0.26 -24.13 -3.98
CA PRO A 503 0.48 -24.22 -2.54
C PRO A 503 1.92 -24.63 -2.27
N LEU A 504 2.75 -23.69 -1.82
CA LEU A 504 4.04 -24.00 -1.20
C LEU A 504 3.74 -24.81 0.06
N THR A 505 4.48 -25.90 0.25
CA THR A 505 4.24 -26.85 1.34
C THR A 505 4.66 -26.34 2.71
N SER A 506 5.34 -25.19 2.77
CA SER A 506 5.64 -24.47 4.01
C SER A 506 5.60 -22.95 3.78
N GLY A 507 4.51 -22.32 4.24
CA GLY A 507 4.34 -20.86 4.22
C GLY A 507 3.90 -20.28 2.87
N GLY A 508 3.04 -19.27 2.91
CA GLY A 508 2.60 -18.56 1.70
C GLY A 508 3.76 -17.84 1.01
N ALA A 509 3.63 -17.61 -0.31
CA ALA A 509 4.55 -16.77 -1.06
C ALA A 509 4.64 -15.38 -0.39
N ASN A 510 5.77 -15.08 0.24
CA ASN A 510 6.01 -13.76 0.82
C ASN A 510 6.48 -12.81 -0.29
N LEU A 511 5.80 -11.68 -0.42
CA LEU A 511 6.08 -10.63 -1.44
C LEU A 511 7.50 -10.04 -1.35
N GLY A 512 8.20 -10.28 -0.25
CA GLY A 512 9.63 -10.03 -0.11
C GLY A 512 10.24 -11.06 0.82
N SER A 513 11.00 -11.99 0.26
CA SER A 513 11.76 -12.96 1.02
C SER A 513 12.80 -12.25 1.90
N LEU A 514 12.93 -12.66 3.16
CA LEU A 514 14.08 -12.25 4.00
C LEU A 514 15.27 -13.19 3.86
N VAL A 515 15.11 -14.29 3.11
CA VAL A 515 16.16 -15.28 2.89
C VAL A 515 17.33 -14.63 2.16
N VAL A 516 18.53 -14.87 2.67
CA VAL A 516 19.81 -14.47 2.05
C VAL A 516 20.58 -15.69 1.61
N GLU A 517 21.54 -15.50 0.71
CA GLU A 517 22.33 -16.56 0.08
C GLU A 517 23.12 -17.42 1.08
N GLN A 518 23.29 -16.94 2.32
CA GLN A 518 24.06 -17.61 3.37
C GLN A 518 23.17 -18.44 4.30
N ASP A 519 21.85 -18.30 4.21
CA ASP A 519 20.93 -19.08 5.03
C ASP A 519 21.03 -20.56 4.66
N ASP A 520 21.14 -21.41 5.68
CA ASP A 520 21.28 -22.86 5.58
C ASP A 520 22.58 -23.36 4.91
N VAL A 521 23.57 -22.47 4.70
CA VAL A 521 24.89 -22.83 4.19
C VAL A 521 25.85 -23.16 5.33
N GLU A 522 26.43 -24.36 5.32
CA GLU A 522 27.38 -24.79 6.35
C GLU A 522 28.62 -23.88 6.41
N GLY A 523 28.99 -23.44 7.63
CA GLY A 523 30.18 -22.62 7.86
C GLY A 523 30.04 -21.12 7.57
N LEU A 524 28.88 -20.64 7.09
CA LEU A 524 28.61 -19.21 6.91
C LEU A 524 27.63 -18.68 7.97
N PRO A 525 27.90 -17.52 8.60
CA PRO A 525 26.97 -16.91 9.55
C PRO A 525 25.74 -16.36 8.82
N SER A 526 24.54 -16.78 9.25
CA SER A 526 23.25 -16.48 8.60
C SER A 526 22.70 -15.06 8.83
N ASP A 527 23.41 -14.19 9.56
CA ASP A 527 22.79 -12.93 10.01
C ASP A 527 22.78 -11.83 8.93
N GLN A 528 23.80 -11.75 8.05
CA GLN A 528 23.90 -10.72 7.00
C GLN A 528 24.80 -11.14 5.83
N LEU A 529 24.35 -10.86 4.59
CA LEU A 529 25.11 -11.02 3.34
C LEU A 529 26.56 -10.54 3.49
N SER A 530 27.54 -11.43 3.47
CA SER A 530 28.97 -11.10 3.73
C SER A 530 29.87 -11.39 2.52
N SER A 531 31.10 -10.87 2.50
CA SER A 531 32.06 -11.11 1.41
C SER A 531 32.47 -12.58 1.27
N GLN A 532 32.24 -13.40 2.30
CA GLN A 532 32.45 -14.85 2.27
C GLN A 532 31.54 -15.57 1.25
N LEU A 533 30.44 -14.91 0.84
CA LEU A 533 29.58 -15.33 -0.27
C LEU A 533 30.39 -15.58 -1.55
N PHE A 534 31.37 -14.72 -1.84
CA PHE A 534 32.08 -14.75 -3.11
C PHE A 534 33.08 -15.90 -3.22
N THR A 535 33.52 -16.42 -2.08
CA THR A 535 34.46 -17.55 -1.96
C THR A 535 33.75 -18.89 -1.76
N ALA A 536 32.43 -18.90 -1.55
CA ALA A 536 31.66 -20.11 -1.34
C ALA A 536 31.53 -20.91 -2.66
N PRO A 537 31.95 -22.18 -2.70
CA PRO A 537 31.94 -22.98 -3.94
C PRO A 537 30.53 -23.44 -4.35
N ASN A 538 29.57 -23.36 -3.44
CA ASN A 538 28.16 -23.74 -3.62
C ASN A 538 27.25 -22.55 -4.01
N ILE A 539 27.82 -21.36 -4.28
CA ILE A 539 27.03 -20.16 -4.58
C ILE A 539 27.51 -19.47 -5.86
N GLN A 540 26.57 -19.13 -6.74
CA GLN A 540 26.85 -18.33 -7.93
C GLN A 540 25.78 -17.28 -8.16
N VAL A 541 26.22 -16.06 -8.46
CA VAL A 541 25.36 -14.90 -8.72
C VAL A 541 25.47 -14.50 -10.19
N PHE A 542 24.33 -14.20 -10.77
CA PHE A 542 24.13 -13.85 -12.17
C PHE A 542 23.32 -12.57 -12.31
N VAL A 543 23.50 -11.89 -13.44
CA VAL A 543 22.72 -10.74 -13.86
C VAL A 543 22.13 -11.03 -15.23
N THR A 544 20.84 -10.76 -15.41
CA THR A 544 20.16 -10.87 -16.71
C THR A 544 20.14 -9.53 -17.43
N HIS A 545 19.99 -9.52 -18.75
CA HIS A 545 19.81 -8.30 -19.54
C HIS A 545 18.54 -7.52 -19.16
N GLN A 546 17.56 -8.17 -18.54
CA GLN A 546 16.25 -7.62 -18.16
C GLN A 546 16.23 -6.96 -16.76
N HIS A 547 17.37 -6.52 -16.22
CA HIS A 547 17.44 -5.90 -14.89
C HIS A 547 17.07 -6.81 -13.72
N GLN A 548 17.49 -8.08 -13.78
CA GLN A 548 17.31 -9.03 -12.68
C GLN A 548 18.66 -9.55 -12.18
N VAL A 549 18.73 -9.81 -10.87
CA VAL A 549 19.86 -10.50 -10.23
C VAL A 549 19.38 -11.85 -9.75
N ILE A 550 20.06 -12.93 -10.16
CA ILE A 550 19.70 -14.30 -9.81
C ILE A 550 20.85 -14.92 -9.03
N SER A 551 20.56 -15.55 -7.89
CA SER A 551 21.55 -16.31 -7.13
C SER A 551 21.11 -17.76 -7.05
N PHE A 552 22.01 -18.67 -7.42
CA PHE A 552 21.85 -20.10 -7.22
C PHE A 552 22.71 -20.51 -6.03
N VAL A 553 22.12 -21.19 -5.07
CA VAL A 553 22.74 -21.64 -3.82
C VAL A 553 22.42 -23.11 -3.65
N GLU A 554 23.44 -23.96 -3.51
CA GLU A 554 23.24 -25.35 -3.15
C GLU A 554 23.33 -25.48 -1.62
N VAL A 555 22.27 -25.97 -0.99
CA VAL A 555 22.18 -26.16 0.47
C VAL A 555 21.85 -27.61 0.79
N PRO A 556 22.24 -28.14 1.96
CA PRO A 556 21.85 -29.48 2.38
C PRO A 556 20.32 -29.66 2.37
N SER A 557 19.85 -30.87 2.10
CA SER A 557 18.43 -31.21 2.21
C SER A 557 17.97 -31.13 3.67
N LEU A 558 16.79 -30.57 3.92
CA LEU A 558 16.21 -30.51 5.26
C LEU A 558 15.63 -31.88 5.66
N ASP A 559 16.26 -32.58 6.61
CA ASP A 559 15.74 -33.79 7.24
C ASP A 559 14.61 -33.45 8.25
N LEU A 560 13.49 -32.88 7.80
CA LEU A 560 12.34 -32.61 8.66
C LEU A 560 11.33 -33.75 8.58
N PRO A 561 11.04 -34.48 9.69
CA PRO A 561 9.98 -35.47 9.73
C PRO A 561 8.62 -34.77 9.72
N GLY A 562 7.89 -34.90 8.59
CA GLY A 562 6.55 -34.37 8.40
C GLY A 562 6.51 -32.90 7.95
N GLY A 563 6.14 -32.69 6.68
CA GLY A 563 5.74 -31.37 6.16
C GLY A 563 6.60 -30.82 5.04
N GLY A 564 6.33 -31.24 3.79
CA GLY A 564 6.95 -30.72 2.57
C GLY A 564 6.34 -31.29 1.29
N ALA A 565 6.71 -30.76 0.12
CA ALA A 565 6.24 -31.24 -1.21
C ALA A 565 6.81 -32.62 -1.58
N ALA A 566 7.85 -33.03 -0.85
CA ALA A 566 8.51 -34.32 -0.95
C ALA A 566 8.22 -35.21 0.27
N ASP A 567 7.18 -34.93 1.06
CA ASP A 567 6.83 -35.74 2.22
C ASP A 567 6.55 -37.19 1.77
N GLY A 568 7.32 -38.13 2.33
CA GLY A 568 7.30 -39.52 1.89
C GLY A 568 7.93 -39.77 0.50
N LEU A 569 8.85 -38.94 0.01
CA LEU A 569 9.67 -39.23 -1.17
C LEU A 569 11.16 -39.18 -0.82
N VAL A 570 11.96 -40.03 -1.47
CA VAL A 570 13.42 -40.01 -1.38
C VAL A 570 13.94 -38.89 -2.28
N THR A 571 14.63 -37.91 -1.69
CA THR A 571 15.19 -36.74 -2.39
C THR A 571 16.72 -36.81 -2.48
N ALA A 572 17.31 -35.90 -3.25
CA ALA A 572 18.75 -35.61 -3.20
C ALA A 572 19.23 -35.19 -1.81
N GLN A 573 20.52 -35.42 -1.53
CA GLN A 573 21.19 -35.01 -0.29
C GLN A 573 21.37 -33.49 -0.17
N SER A 574 21.24 -32.78 -1.28
CA SER A 574 21.26 -31.32 -1.36
C SER A 574 20.09 -30.83 -2.21
N GLN A 575 19.64 -29.62 -1.91
CA GLN A 575 18.61 -28.90 -2.66
C GLN A 575 19.19 -27.60 -3.23
N VAL A 576 18.56 -27.10 -4.29
CA VAL A 576 18.95 -25.88 -4.97
C VAL A 576 17.99 -24.76 -4.56
N ARG A 577 18.53 -23.73 -3.94
CA ARG A 577 17.82 -22.49 -3.63
C ARG A 577 18.12 -21.45 -4.70
N VAL A 578 17.07 -20.88 -5.27
CA VAL A 578 17.13 -19.79 -6.27
C VAL A 578 16.59 -18.52 -5.64
N LEU A 579 17.40 -17.47 -5.58
CA LEU A 579 17.01 -16.13 -5.16
C LEU A 579 16.94 -15.21 -6.39
N LEU A 580 15.76 -14.70 -6.70
CA LEU A 580 15.54 -13.72 -7.76
C LEU A 580 15.30 -12.34 -7.15
N ARG A 581 16.09 -11.35 -7.57
CA ARG A 581 15.85 -9.94 -7.29
C ARG A 581 15.44 -9.25 -8.58
N ASP A 582 14.21 -8.76 -8.62
CA ASP A 582 13.65 -8.03 -9.74
C ASP A 582 12.99 -6.73 -9.26
N LEU A 583 12.22 -6.07 -10.13
CA LEU A 583 11.49 -4.85 -9.80
C LEU A 583 10.41 -5.06 -8.73
N SER A 584 9.81 -6.26 -8.66
CA SER A 584 8.75 -6.62 -7.70
C SER A 584 9.27 -6.92 -6.30
N GLY A 585 10.54 -7.33 -6.18
CA GLY A 585 11.18 -7.52 -4.90
C GLY A 585 12.23 -8.60 -4.92
N LYS A 586 12.22 -9.43 -3.87
CA LYS A 586 13.08 -10.61 -3.75
C LYS A 586 12.20 -11.84 -3.55
N ALA A 587 12.29 -12.77 -4.49
CA ALA A 587 11.61 -14.05 -4.45
C ALA A 587 12.62 -15.18 -4.23
N THR A 588 12.18 -16.25 -3.57
CA THR A 588 13.02 -17.40 -3.24
C THR A 588 12.26 -18.69 -3.49
N TRP A 589 12.89 -19.64 -4.16
CA TRP A 589 12.36 -20.98 -4.40
C TRP A 589 13.41 -22.02 -4.06
N ASP A 590 12.97 -23.11 -3.43
CA ASP A 590 13.79 -24.28 -3.18
C ASP A 590 13.35 -25.41 -4.12
N ALA A 591 14.32 -26.01 -4.81
CA ALA A 591 14.13 -27.08 -5.79
C ALA A 591 14.92 -28.31 -5.34
N SER A 592 14.23 -29.45 -5.28
CA SER A 592 14.82 -30.74 -4.91
C SER A 592 14.57 -31.77 -6.01
N ILE A 593 15.56 -32.64 -6.25
CA ILE A 593 15.38 -33.79 -7.15
C ILE A 593 14.63 -34.88 -6.39
N LEU A 594 13.58 -35.43 -7.00
CA LEU A 594 12.79 -36.54 -6.48
C LEU A 594 13.27 -37.85 -7.14
N TYR A 595 13.67 -38.84 -6.33
CA TYR A 595 14.15 -40.12 -6.84
C TYR A 595 13.08 -41.22 -6.83
N CYS A 596 12.46 -41.50 -5.68
CA CYS A 596 11.46 -42.57 -5.54
C CYS A 596 10.61 -42.44 -4.28
N THR A 597 9.61 -43.31 -4.11
CA THR A 597 8.84 -43.47 -2.87
C THR A 597 9.60 -44.34 -1.85
N PRO A 598 9.29 -44.27 -0.54
CA PRO A 598 10.08 -44.87 0.53
C PRO A 598 9.99 -46.41 0.51
N ASP A 599 8.89 -46.96 -0.01
CA ASP A 599 8.69 -48.39 -0.20
C ASP A 599 9.70 -49.03 -1.18
N GLN A 600 10.30 -48.24 -2.08
CA GLN A 600 11.27 -48.74 -3.06
C GLN A 600 12.71 -48.74 -2.55
N SER A 601 13.07 -47.82 -1.64
CA SER A 601 14.41 -47.79 -1.04
C SER A 601 14.61 -48.96 -0.05
N ALA A 602 13.56 -49.31 0.70
CA ALA A 602 13.57 -50.50 1.58
C ALA A 602 13.82 -51.80 0.80
N ARG A 603 13.30 -51.92 -0.43
CA ARG A 603 13.53 -53.10 -1.29
C ARG A 603 14.95 -53.18 -1.87
N ARG A 604 15.58 -52.05 -2.21
CA ARG A 604 16.98 -52.05 -2.68
C ARG A 604 17.97 -52.43 -1.58
N VAL A 605 17.76 -51.92 -0.37
CA VAL A 605 18.59 -52.27 0.79
C VAL A 605 18.43 -53.76 1.14
N LEU A 606 17.20 -54.29 1.09
CA LEU A 606 16.97 -55.74 1.29
C LEU A 606 17.62 -56.61 0.21
N SER A 607 17.74 -56.14 -1.04
CA SER A 607 18.43 -56.89 -2.09
C SER A 607 19.96 -56.89 -1.96
N GLU A 608 20.56 -55.89 -1.32
CA GLU A 608 22.00 -55.85 -1.05
C GLU A 608 22.39 -56.70 0.16
N PHE A 609 21.51 -56.86 1.15
CA PHE A 609 21.75 -57.71 2.32
C PHE A 609 21.56 -59.22 2.09
N ILE A 610 20.91 -59.64 0.99
CA ILE A 610 20.65 -61.06 0.71
C ILE A 610 21.78 -61.72 -0.11
N ASN A 611 22.73 -60.96 -0.67
CA ASN A 611 23.75 -61.49 -1.58
C ASN A 611 25.06 -61.98 -0.92
N THR A 612 25.06 -62.33 0.37
CA THR A 612 26.27 -62.82 1.07
C THR A 612 26.32 -64.31 1.40
N GLU A 613 25.42 -65.16 0.91
CA GLU A 613 25.61 -66.61 1.01
C GLU A 613 25.26 -67.31 -0.32
N GLY A 614 26.26 -68.00 -0.87
CA GLY A 614 26.14 -68.69 -2.15
C GLY A 614 25.24 -69.92 -2.09
N HIS A 615 24.49 -70.15 -3.17
CA HIS A 615 24.61 -71.35 -4.01
C HIS A 615 23.54 -71.39 -5.10
N ASN A 616 23.96 -71.97 -6.24
CA ASN A 616 23.19 -72.54 -7.35
C ASN A 616 22.65 -71.57 -8.41
N LEU A 617 23.54 -71.29 -9.38
CA LEU A 617 23.17 -71.08 -10.77
C LEU A 617 22.56 -72.38 -11.32
N ASP A 618 21.25 -72.39 -11.49
CA ASP A 618 20.54 -73.06 -12.58
C ASP A 618 19.08 -72.56 -12.53
N ASN A 619 18.61 -71.94 -13.63
CA ASN A 619 17.31 -71.28 -13.83
C ASN A 619 17.24 -69.75 -13.63
N LEU A 620 18.17 -69.00 -14.23
CA LEU A 620 17.86 -67.64 -14.65
C LEU A 620 17.75 -67.62 -16.18
N GLU A 621 16.50 -67.53 -16.65
CA GLU A 621 16.14 -67.14 -18.00
C GLU A 621 16.95 -65.91 -18.45
N PRO A 622 17.52 -65.91 -19.68
CA PRO A 622 18.34 -64.81 -20.18
C PRO A 622 17.50 -63.61 -20.65
N GLU A 623 16.61 -63.09 -19.80
CA GLU A 623 15.73 -61.96 -20.16
C GLU A 623 16.20 -60.59 -19.65
N GLN A 624 17.17 -60.51 -18.72
CA GLN A 624 17.53 -59.20 -18.10
C GLN A 624 18.78 -58.51 -18.66
N LEU A 625 19.47 -59.09 -19.65
CA LEU A 625 20.54 -58.41 -20.40
C LEU A 625 20.11 -57.98 -21.82
N ASN A 626 18.84 -58.16 -22.16
CA ASN A 626 18.27 -57.88 -23.48
C ASN A 626 17.37 -56.63 -23.52
N SER A 627 17.56 -55.64 -22.63
CA SER A 627 16.82 -54.37 -22.73
C SER A 627 17.22 -53.50 -23.95
N LEU A 628 18.14 -53.97 -24.80
CA LEU A 628 18.46 -53.39 -26.11
C LEU A 628 17.87 -54.20 -27.29
N CYS A 629 17.16 -55.29 -27.02
CA CYS A 629 16.43 -56.06 -28.02
C CYS A 629 14.93 -55.73 -27.94
N VAL A 630 14.54 -54.54 -28.38
CA VAL A 630 13.13 -54.22 -28.58
C VAL A 630 12.81 -54.39 -30.06
N ASN A 631 12.06 -55.45 -30.37
CA ASN A 631 11.20 -55.49 -31.56
C ASN A 631 10.16 -54.36 -31.42
N SER A 632 10.54 -53.11 -31.67
CA SER A 632 9.61 -51.99 -31.59
C SER A 632 8.82 -51.93 -32.89
N LEU A 633 7.56 -52.36 -32.85
CA LEU A 633 6.57 -51.97 -33.86
C LEU A 633 6.48 -50.42 -33.92
N PRO A 634 6.01 -49.82 -35.03
CA PRO A 634 5.83 -48.36 -35.12
C PRO A 634 5.03 -47.81 -33.95
N GLN A 635 5.41 -46.65 -33.41
CA GLN A 635 4.86 -46.05 -32.19
C GLN A 635 3.30 -46.00 -32.17
N HIS A 636 2.67 -45.85 -33.34
CA HIS A 636 1.21 -45.91 -33.56
C HIS A 636 0.54 -47.27 -33.31
N THR A 637 1.29 -48.31 -32.97
CA THR A 637 0.76 -49.67 -32.70
C THR A 637 0.85 -50.07 -31.23
N LEU A 638 1.43 -49.21 -30.39
CA LEU A 638 1.50 -49.42 -28.94
C LEU A 638 0.17 -49.06 -28.29
N ARG A 639 -0.16 -49.75 -27.20
CA ARG A 639 -1.38 -49.47 -26.44
C ARG A 639 -1.15 -48.24 -25.57
N HIS A 640 -2.19 -47.41 -25.43
CA HIS A 640 -2.18 -46.19 -24.63
C HIS A 640 -3.12 -46.27 -23.42
N ARG A 641 -2.75 -45.57 -22.35
CA ARG A 641 -3.59 -45.39 -21.15
C ARG A 641 -4.57 -44.22 -21.33
N PRO A 642 -5.67 -44.19 -20.56
CA PRO A 642 -6.49 -43.00 -20.46
C PRO A 642 -5.68 -41.81 -19.88
N PRO A 643 -5.86 -40.58 -20.41
CA PRO A 643 -5.11 -39.39 -19.98
C PRO A 643 -5.21 -39.03 -18.49
N HIS A 644 -6.22 -39.53 -17.77
CA HIS A 644 -6.42 -39.21 -16.35
C HIS A 644 -5.75 -40.22 -15.40
N GLN A 645 -5.09 -41.26 -15.93
CA GLN A 645 -4.48 -42.32 -15.14
C GLN A 645 -2.96 -42.16 -15.08
N LEU A 646 -2.38 -42.01 -13.87
CA LEU A 646 -0.94 -41.85 -13.67
C LEU A 646 -0.18 -43.11 -14.12
N PRO A 647 0.78 -43.00 -15.04
CA PRO A 647 1.72 -44.08 -15.33
C PRO A 647 2.60 -44.37 -14.12
N THR A 648 2.51 -45.59 -13.59
CA THR A 648 3.32 -46.09 -12.48
C THR A 648 4.02 -47.37 -12.90
N HIS A 649 5.15 -47.70 -12.28
CA HIS A 649 5.85 -48.96 -12.57
C HIS A 649 4.93 -50.20 -12.46
N PHE A 650 3.98 -50.19 -11.53
CA PHE A 650 3.04 -51.30 -11.32
C PHE A 650 2.01 -51.47 -12.44
N ASN A 651 1.76 -50.41 -13.22
CA ASN A 651 0.82 -50.43 -14.36
C ASN A 651 1.53 -50.23 -15.70
N SER A 652 2.86 -50.38 -15.73
CA SER A 652 3.68 -50.42 -16.94
C SER A 652 3.67 -51.81 -17.57
N ALA A 653 3.60 -51.88 -18.90
CA ALA A 653 3.76 -53.10 -19.67
C ALA A 653 4.67 -52.82 -20.89
N HIS A 654 5.30 -53.87 -21.42
CA HIS A 654 6.27 -53.77 -22.51
C HIS A 654 5.64 -53.39 -23.87
N ASP A 655 4.32 -53.52 -24.00
CA ASP A 655 3.52 -53.18 -25.18
C ASP A 655 2.85 -51.78 -25.08
N MET A 656 3.21 -50.99 -24.06
CA MET A 656 2.67 -49.65 -23.80
C MET A 656 3.71 -48.57 -24.06
N ASP A 657 3.28 -47.44 -24.65
CA ASP A 657 4.15 -46.25 -24.73
C ASP A 657 4.10 -45.47 -23.41
N ASN A 658 4.92 -45.91 -22.45
CA ASN A 658 4.94 -45.35 -21.10
C ASN A 658 5.34 -43.86 -21.05
N LEU A 659 6.12 -43.39 -22.02
CA LEU A 659 6.52 -41.99 -22.10
C LEU A 659 5.39 -41.14 -22.69
N ASP A 660 4.80 -41.59 -23.78
CA ASP A 660 3.68 -40.91 -24.43
C ASP A 660 2.46 -40.78 -23.49
N ASP A 661 2.13 -41.87 -22.79
CA ASP A 661 1.08 -41.89 -21.76
C ASP A 661 1.38 -40.93 -20.60
N LEU A 662 2.65 -40.81 -20.18
CA LEU A 662 3.04 -39.91 -19.08
C LEU A 662 2.96 -38.45 -19.52
N LEU A 663 3.42 -38.13 -20.73
CA LEU A 663 3.27 -36.80 -21.30
C LEU A 663 1.79 -36.43 -21.45
N GLN A 664 0.96 -37.37 -21.91
CA GLN A 664 -0.48 -37.18 -22.01
C GLN A 664 -1.14 -36.99 -20.63
N TYR A 665 -0.72 -37.77 -19.62
CA TYR A 665 -1.18 -37.62 -18.23
C TYR A 665 -0.79 -36.27 -17.63
N ILE A 666 0.45 -35.83 -17.82
CA ILE A 666 0.92 -34.52 -17.35
C ILE A 666 0.16 -33.41 -18.09
N GLY A 667 -0.05 -33.52 -19.40
CA GLY A 667 -0.86 -32.55 -20.14
C GLY A 667 -2.32 -32.48 -19.67
N HIS A 668 -2.90 -33.60 -19.23
CA HIS A 668 -4.26 -33.67 -18.73
C HIS A 668 -4.40 -33.18 -17.27
N THR A 669 -3.44 -33.51 -16.40
CA THR A 669 -3.48 -33.13 -14.97
C THR A 669 -2.87 -31.75 -14.69
N SER A 670 -1.96 -31.30 -15.55
CA SER A 670 -1.27 -30.01 -15.50
C SER A 670 -1.36 -29.29 -16.86
N PRO A 671 -2.56 -28.80 -17.23
CA PRO A 671 -2.79 -28.08 -18.49
C PRO A 671 -1.96 -26.81 -18.64
N GLU A 672 -1.41 -26.26 -17.55
CA GLU A 672 -0.48 -25.14 -17.53
C GLU A 672 0.85 -25.42 -18.23
N VAL A 673 1.23 -26.69 -18.43
CA VAL A 673 2.46 -27.08 -19.13
C VAL A 673 2.22 -27.37 -20.61
N LEU A 674 1.01 -27.13 -21.11
CA LEU A 674 0.68 -27.23 -22.53
C LEU A 674 1.10 -25.96 -23.26
N GLU A 675 1.84 -26.11 -24.36
CA GLU A 675 2.13 -24.99 -25.28
C GLU A 675 0.85 -24.44 -25.90
N ASN A 676 -0.15 -25.30 -26.13
CA ASN A 676 -1.48 -24.94 -26.61
C ASN A 676 -2.54 -25.74 -25.84
N LEU A 677 -3.55 -25.06 -25.28
CA LEU A 677 -4.63 -25.70 -24.49
C LEU A 677 -5.45 -26.73 -25.28
N ASP A 678 -5.45 -26.62 -26.61
CA ASP A 678 -6.20 -27.50 -27.51
C ASP A 678 -5.34 -28.68 -28.05
N ALA A 679 -4.06 -28.75 -27.66
CA ALA A 679 -3.11 -29.78 -28.11
C ALA A 679 -2.57 -30.56 -26.90
N PRO A 680 -2.63 -31.90 -26.90
CA PRO A 680 -2.05 -32.68 -25.81
C PRO A 680 -0.51 -32.63 -25.87
N ARG A 681 0.13 -32.71 -24.70
CA ARG A 681 1.59 -32.53 -24.55
C ARG A 681 2.44 -33.59 -25.25
N ASN A 682 1.84 -34.73 -25.56
CA ASN A 682 2.51 -35.86 -26.20
C ASN A 682 2.63 -35.69 -27.73
N LEU A 683 2.11 -34.60 -28.30
CA LEU A 683 2.35 -34.29 -29.71
C LEU A 683 3.79 -33.80 -29.92
N PRO A 684 4.51 -34.31 -30.94
CA PRO A 684 5.81 -33.78 -31.32
C PRO A 684 5.67 -32.32 -31.79
N ALA A 685 6.70 -31.52 -31.54
CA ALA A 685 6.76 -30.15 -32.04
C ALA A 685 6.67 -30.14 -33.59
N PRO A 686 6.01 -29.14 -34.19
CA PRO A 686 5.93 -29.03 -35.64
C PRO A 686 7.33 -28.90 -36.26
N SER A 687 7.61 -29.72 -37.26
CA SER A 687 8.90 -29.74 -37.95
C SER A 687 9.20 -28.42 -38.65
N PHE A 688 10.38 -27.83 -38.38
CA PHE A 688 10.85 -26.64 -39.08
C PHE A 688 11.23 -26.93 -40.54
N ASN A 689 11.55 -28.18 -40.87
CA ASN A 689 11.86 -28.62 -42.24
C ASN A 689 11.64 -30.15 -42.35
N SER A 690 10.51 -30.54 -42.95
CA SER A 690 10.11 -31.94 -43.11
C SER A 690 11.14 -32.78 -43.88
N ASP A 691 11.93 -32.18 -44.76
CA ASP A 691 12.90 -32.91 -45.59
C ASP A 691 14.15 -33.27 -44.77
N LEU A 692 14.67 -32.32 -43.99
CA LEU A 692 15.82 -32.57 -43.09
C LEU A 692 15.46 -33.52 -41.95
N GLU A 693 14.23 -33.45 -41.45
CA GLU A 693 13.74 -34.37 -40.44
C GLU A 693 13.64 -35.80 -40.98
N GLN A 694 13.12 -35.99 -42.20
CA GLN A 694 13.12 -37.30 -42.87
C GLN A 694 14.53 -37.82 -43.13
N GLU A 695 15.47 -36.96 -43.52
CA GLU A 695 16.87 -37.33 -43.72
C GLU A 695 17.56 -37.73 -42.40
N ALA A 696 17.32 -36.99 -41.32
CA ALA A 696 17.83 -37.30 -39.98
C ALA A 696 17.22 -38.60 -39.43
N MET A 697 15.90 -38.79 -39.56
CA MET A 697 15.22 -40.03 -39.19
C MET A 697 15.77 -41.22 -39.99
N SER A 698 15.93 -41.07 -41.30
CA SER A 698 16.50 -42.12 -42.16
C SER A 698 17.95 -42.45 -41.79
N SER A 699 18.74 -41.44 -41.42
CA SER A 699 20.13 -41.60 -40.97
C SER A 699 20.22 -42.29 -39.61
N ILE A 700 19.36 -41.94 -38.65
CA ILE A 700 19.29 -42.56 -37.32
C ILE A 700 18.81 -44.01 -37.46
N LEU A 701 17.78 -44.28 -38.26
CA LEU A 701 17.30 -45.63 -38.53
C LEU A 701 18.36 -46.46 -39.26
N GLY A 702 19.06 -45.89 -40.24
CA GLY A 702 20.18 -46.53 -40.92
C GLY A 702 21.34 -46.85 -39.97
N MET A 703 21.71 -45.90 -39.10
CA MET A 703 22.73 -46.10 -38.06
C MET A 703 22.30 -47.16 -37.05
N ARG A 704 21.01 -47.20 -36.67
CA ARG A 704 20.44 -48.20 -35.77
C ARG A 704 20.48 -49.58 -36.40
N ILE A 705 20.11 -49.73 -37.67
CA ILE A 705 20.22 -50.98 -38.42
C ILE A 705 21.68 -51.43 -38.47
N MET A 706 22.62 -50.52 -38.80
CA MET A 706 24.05 -50.84 -38.81
C MET A 706 24.58 -51.24 -37.42
N HIS A 707 24.14 -50.57 -36.36
CA HIS A 707 24.53 -50.89 -34.99
C HIS A 707 23.93 -52.24 -34.53
N GLN A 708 22.67 -52.52 -34.87
CA GLN A 708 22.03 -53.82 -34.61
C GLN A 708 22.80 -54.93 -35.34
N ASP A 709 23.15 -54.72 -36.61
CA ASP A 709 23.95 -55.64 -37.41
C ASP A 709 25.34 -55.86 -36.81
N TYR A 710 25.98 -54.79 -36.34
CA TYR A 710 27.28 -54.85 -35.68
C TYR A 710 27.22 -55.63 -34.36
N VAL A 711 26.25 -55.33 -33.49
CA VAL A 711 26.03 -56.03 -32.23
C VAL A 711 25.75 -57.51 -32.51
N THR A 712 24.88 -57.83 -33.47
CA THR A 712 24.53 -59.22 -33.85
C THR A 712 25.73 -59.99 -34.43
N LYS A 713 26.64 -59.30 -35.14
CA LYS A 713 27.87 -59.90 -35.70
C LYS A 713 29.00 -60.07 -34.66
N ASN A 714 29.02 -59.27 -33.59
CA ASN A 714 30.09 -59.27 -32.58
C ASN A 714 29.71 -59.91 -31.23
N SER A 715 28.55 -60.57 -31.11
CA SER A 715 28.06 -61.18 -29.86
C SER A 715 28.91 -62.30 -29.23
N TYR A 716 30.06 -62.66 -29.80
CA TYR A 716 30.95 -63.74 -29.30
C TYR A 716 32.37 -63.28 -28.92
N SER A 717 32.64 -61.97 -28.79
CA SER A 717 33.91 -61.50 -28.23
C SER A 717 33.71 -60.96 -26.82
N SER A 718 33.97 -61.81 -25.83
CA SER A 718 34.06 -61.42 -24.42
C SER A 718 35.29 -60.52 -24.23
N ILE A 719 35.11 -59.21 -24.35
CA ILE A 719 36.07 -58.25 -23.78
C ILE A 719 35.73 -58.18 -22.29
N GLU A 720 36.53 -58.85 -21.46
CA GLU A 720 36.57 -58.59 -20.02
C GLU A 720 36.95 -57.12 -19.81
N GLY A 721 35.94 -56.26 -19.65
CA GLY A 721 36.13 -54.93 -19.12
C GLY A 721 36.70 -55.08 -17.71
N VAL A 722 37.86 -54.46 -17.47
CA VAL A 722 38.47 -54.34 -16.14
C VAL A 722 37.38 -53.90 -15.16
N GLN A 723 36.97 -54.79 -14.27
CA GLN A 723 36.15 -54.44 -13.12
C GLN A 723 36.93 -53.39 -12.33
N ARG A 724 36.56 -52.12 -12.44
CA ARG A 724 36.86 -51.16 -11.39
C ARG A 724 36.24 -51.75 -10.14
N GLN A 725 37.08 -52.10 -9.18
CA GLN A 725 36.64 -52.35 -7.82
C GLN A 725 35.77 -51.16 -7.42
N ASN A 726 34.53 -51.45 -7.03
CA ASN A 726 33.65 -50.48 -6.38
C ASN A 726 34.30 -50.12 -5.04
N ASP A 727 35.21 -49.15 -5.06
CA ASP A 727 35.43 -48.31 -3.89
C ASP A 727 34.06 -47.73 -3.54
N ALA A 728 33.64 -47.91 -2.29
CA ALA A 728 32.39 -47.39 -1.77
C ALA A 728 32.20 -45.93 -2.25
N LEU A 729 31.01 -45.62 -2.79
CA LEU A 729 30.65 -44.27 -3.25
C LEU A 729 30.93 -43.25 -2.14
N MET A 730 32.12 -42.67 -2.15
CA MET A 730 32.37 -41.37 -1.57
C MET A 730 31.68 -40.39 -2.52
N ASN A 731 30.58 -39.82 -2.05
CA ASN A 731 29.79 -38.78 -2.71
C ASN A 731 30.62 -37.48 -2.84
N ASP A 732 31.70 -37.48 -3.62
CA ASP A 732 32.38 -36.25 -4.04
C ASP A 732 31.59 -35.63 -5.21
N THR A 733 30.31 -35.35 -4.97
CA THR A 733 29.56 -34.46 -5.84
C THR A 733 30.09 -33.05 -5.62
N SER A 734 30.74 -32.48 -6.64
CA SER A 734 30.48 -31.10 -7.07
C SER A 734 29.70 -30.22 -6.06
N PRO A 735 30.24 -29.32 -5.22
CA PRO A 735 29.40 -28.53 -4.29
C PRO A 735 28.39 -27.59 -4.98
N PHE A 736 28.40 -27.54 -6.32
CA PHE A 736 27.45 -26.82 -7.16
C PHE A 736 26.80 -27.73 -8.23
N GLN A 737 26.80 -29.06 -8.01
CA GLN A 737 26.34 -30.03 -9.00
C GLN A 737 24.85 -29.96 -9.27
N TYR A 738 24.02 -29.87 -8.23
CA TYR A 738 22.58 -29.80 -8.38
C TYR A 738 22.16 -28.45 -8.97
N CYS A 739 22.85 -27.37 -8.60
CA CYS A 739 22.69 -26.08 -9.24
C CYS A 739 22.97 -26.14 -10.75
N ARG A 740 24.03 -26.85 -11.19
CA ARG A 740 24.33 -27.05 -12.62
C ARG A 740 23.24 -27.83 -13.33
N LEU A 741 22.71 -28.88 -12.71
CA LEU A 741 21.63 -29.67 -13.29
C LEU A 741 20.39 -28.81 -13.49
N LEU A 742 19.99 -28.04 -12.48
CA LEU A 742 18.84 -27.14 -12.59
C LEU A 742 19.08 -26.03 -13.63
N PHE A 743 20.28 -25.45 -13.63
CA PHE A 743 20.70 -24.46 -14.63
C PHE A 743 20.64 -25.03 -16.06
N SER A 744 21.02 -26.29 -16.23
CA SER A 744 20.91 -27.02 -17.50
C SER A 744 19.46 -27.28 -17.90
N GLN A 745 18.61 -27.69 -16.94
CA GLN A 745 17.18 -27.96 -17.17
C GLN A 745 16.41 -26.70 -17.60
N PHE A 746 16.75 -25.54 -17.05
CA PHE A 746 16.21 -24.26 -17.50
C PHE A 746 16.77 -23.79 -18.86
N GLY A 747 17.67 -24.55 -19.48
CA GLY A 747 18.29 -24.17 -20.75
C GLY A 747 19.22 -22.96 -20.66
N LEU A 748 19.60 -22.51 -19.45
CA LEU A 748 20.39 -21.28 -19.23
C LEU A 748 21.83 -21.38 -19.74
N HIS A 749 22.28 -22.59 -20.10
CA HIS A 749 23.57 -22.86 -20.75
C HIS A 749 23.51 -22.78 -22.29
N GLY A 750 22.32 -22.54 -22.86
CA GLY A 750 22.12 -22.43 -24.30
C GLY A 750 22.84 -21.22 -24.90
N TRP A 751 23.41 -21.41 -26.09
CA TRP A 751 24.13 -20.34 -26.80
C TRP A 751 23.26 -19.09 -27.02
N ASP A 752 21.97 -19.28 -27.32
CA ASP A 752 21.03 -18.19 -27.61
C ASP A 752 20.82 -17.25 -26.41
N LEU A 753 20.91 -17.77 -25.19
CA LEU A 753 20.74 -17.02 -23.94
C LEU A 753 22.02 -16.37 -23.44
N ARG A 754 23.18 -16.65 -24.06
CA ARG A 754 24.47 -16.07 -23.66
C ARG A 754 24.43 -14.55 -23.69
N SER A 755 23.77 -13.94 -24.68
CA SER A 755 23.65 -12.48 -24.78
C SER A 755 22.80 -11.86 -23.66
N GLN A 756 22.03 -12.68 -22.94
CA GLN A 756 21.03 -12.26 -21.96
C GLN A 756 21.44 -12.58 -20.52
N LEU A 757 22.47 -13.40 -20.28
CA LEU A 757 22.88 -13.85 -18.95
C LEU A 757 24.40 -13.65 -18.73
N TYR A 758 24.76 -13.08 -17.58
CA TYR A 758 26.13 -12.71 -17.25
C TYR A 758 26.47 -13.09 -15.81
N LEU A 759 27.72 -13.47 -15.58
CA LEU A 759 28.29 -13.56 -14.24
C LEU A 759 28.57 -12.15 -13.69
N VAL A 760 28.61 -12.03 -12.36
CA VAL A 760 28.94 -10.77 -11.69
C VAL A 760 30.40 -10.72 -11.25
N ASP A 761 30.99 -9.52 -11.32
CA ASP A 761 32.29 -9.22 -10.74
C ASP A 761 32.17 -9.13 -9.21
N LYS A 762 32.63 -10.19 -8.56
CA LYS A 762 32.60 -10.39 -7.11
C LYS A 762 33.54 -9.39 -6.40
N ASN A 763 32.99 -8.38 -5.73
CA ASN A 763 33.76 -7.40 -4.94
C ASN A 763 32.92 -6.77 -3.81
N ASP A 764 33.57 -6.09 -2.85
CA ASP A 764 32.88 -5.46 -1.71
C ASP A 764 31.88 -4.36 -2.13
N LYS A 765 32.04 -3.77 -3.31
CA LYS A 765 31.10 -2.78 -3.84
C LYS A 765 29.79 -3.46 -4.25
N LEU A 766 29.84 -4.60 -4.94
CA LEU A 766 28.67 -5.41 -5.27
C LEU A 766 27.93 -5.81 -3.99
N LEU A 767 28.65 -6.25 -2.95
CA LEU A 767 28.05 -6.64 -1.68
C LEU A 767 27.24 -5.49 -1.05
N ARG A 768 27.77 -4.26 -1.06
CA ARG A 768 27.05 -3.08 -0.58
C ARG A 768 25.82 -2.75 -1.43
N GLU A 769 25.95 -2.84 -2.75
CA GLU A 769 24.83 -2.58 -3.67
C GLU A 769 23.71 -3.63 -3.52
N LEU A 770 24.04 -4.91 -3.33
CA LEU A 770 23.07 -5.98 -3.05
C LEU A 770 22.38 -5.79 -1.69
N ARG A 771 23.12 -5.42 -0.64
CA ARG A 771 22.53 -5.07 0.67
C ARG A 771 21.57 -3.89 0.57
N ASN A 772 21.93 -2.87 -0.20
CA ASN A 772 21.06 -1.72 -0.46
C ASN A 772 19.79 -2.16 -1.19
N LEU A 773 19.91 -2.95 -2.26
CA LEU A 773 18.79 -3.49 -3.03
C LEU A 773 17.84 -4.34 -2.16
N ASP A 774 18.38 -5.18 -1.26
CA ASP A 774 17.57 -6.00 -0.34
C ASP A 774 16.89 -5.18 0.76
N SER A 775 17.42 -4.00 1.10
CA SER A 775 16.82 -3.10 2.09
C SER A 775 15.72 -2.19 1.53
N GLN A 776 15.62 -2.09 0.21
CA GLN A 776 14.64 -1.23 -0.46
C GLN A 776 13.22 -1.77 -0.34
N ARG A 777 12.26 -0.84 -0.36
CA ARG A 777 10.84 -1.19 -0.26
C ARG A 777 10.37 -1.83 -1.57
N CYS A 778 9.61 -2.90 -1.43
CA CYS A 778 8.98 -3.61 -2.55
C CYS A 778 7.51 -3.23 -2.73
N ARG A 779 6.96 -2.45 -1.79
CA ARG A 779 5.58 -1.94 -1.77
C ARG A 779 5.57 -0.46 -1.43
N GLN A 780 4.47 0.20 -1.76
CA GLN A 780 4.22 1.58 -1.34
C GLN A 780 3.97 1.62 0.17
N THR A 781 4.80 2.34 0.92
CA THR A 781 4.72 2.37 2.40
C THR A 781 4.09 3.67 2.90
N HIS A 782 3.22 3.58 3.90
CA HIS A 782 2.55 4.72 4.54
C HIS A 782 2.63 4.65 6.07
N LYS A 783 2.70 5.80 6.71
CA LYS A 783 2.66 5.95 8.17
C LYS A 783 1.67 7.04 8.55
N PHE A 784 0.87 6.78 9.58
CA PHE A 784 -0.24 7.64 9.98
C PHE A 784 -0.28 7.82 11.48
N ALA A 785 -0.48 9.04 11.95
CA ALA A 785 -0.70 9.30 13.37
C ALA A 785 -2.17 9.03 13.73
N VAL A 786 -2.42 8.32 14.83
CA VAL A 786 -3.77 8.13 15.37
C VAL A 786 -3.82 8.62 16.82
N ILE A 787 -4.61 9.66 17.05
CA ILE A 787 -4.62 10.42 18.30
C ILE A 787 -5.99 10.31 18.94
N TYR A 788 -6.05 9.92 20.22
CA TYR A 788 -7.28 9.88 21.00
C TYR A 788 -7.38 11.09 21.91
N VAL A 789 -8.49 11.83 21.81
CA VAL A 789 -8.82 12.99 22.63
C VAL A 789 -10.07 12.66 23.45
N ALA A 790 -9.88 12.47 24.76
CA ALA A 790 -10.96 12.18 25.68
C ALA A 790 -11.79 13.44 25.98
N GLN A 791 -12.97 13.23 26.57
CA GLN A 791 -13.83 14.33 27.01
C GLN A 791 -13.07 15.26 27.98
N GLY A 792 -13.19 16.58 27.77
CA GLY A 792 -12.51 17.60 28.59
C GLY A 792 -11.02 17.84 28.28
N GLN A 793 -10.38 17.04 27.45
CA GLN A 793 -8.96 17.23 27.11
C GLN A 793 -8.74 18.25 26.00
N GLU A 794 -7.84 19.20 26.25
CA GLU A 794 -7.53 20.28 25.29
C GLU A 794 -6.07 20.73 25.28
N ASP A 795 -5.24 20.15 26.14
CA ASP A 795 -3.80 20.37 26.17
C ASP A 795 -3.06 19.16 25.60
N LYS A 796 -1.89 19.42 25.03
CA LYS A 796 -1.06 18.40 24.38
C LYS A 796 -0.69 17.26 25.33
N ASN A 797 -0.33 17.58 26.57
CA ASN A 797 0.26 16.62 27.48
C ASN A 797 -0.79 15.63 27.98
N SER A 798 -2.00 16.08 28.33
CA SER A 798 -3.10 15.20 28.73
C SER A 798 -3.49 14.25 27.61
N ILE A 799 -3.65 14.75 26.38
CA ILE A 799 -3.97 13.94 25.20
C ILE A 799 -2.91 12.88 24.95
N LEU A 800 -1.62 13.25 24.97
CA LEU A 800 -0.52 12.32 24.75
C LEU A 800 -0.19 11.44 25.95
N SER A 801 -0.78 11.70 27.12
CA SER A 801 -0.64 10.82 28.30
C SER A 801 -1.58 9.63 28.27
N ASN A 802 -2.65 9.67 27.46
CA ASN A 802 -3.64 8.59 27.33
C ASN A 802 -2.97 7.24 27.01
N SER A 803 -3.29 6.22 27.81
CA SER A 803 -2.84 4.83 27.67
C SER A 803 -3.89 3.89 27.07
N GLY A 804 -5.10 4.39 26.85
CA GLY A 804 -6.23 3.67 26.26
C GLY A 804 -7.32 4.67 25.83
N GLY A 805 -8.28 4.21 25.04
CA GLY A 805 -9.45 5.01 24.67
C GLY A 805 -10.77 4.37 25.05
N SER A 806 -11.86 4.90 24.52
CA SER A 806 -13.20 4.32 24.69
C SER A 806 -13.36 3.00 23.93
N GLN A 807 -14.44 2.26 24.23
CA GLN A 807 -14.77 1.04 23.48
C GLN A 807 -14.94 1.32 21.98
N ALA A 808 -15.66 2.37 21.60
CA ALA A 808 -15.88 2.72 20.20
C ALA A 808 -14.57 3.09 19.48
N TYR A 809 -13.64 3.73 20.19
CA TYR A 809 -12.29 3.99 19.69
C TYR A 809 -11.50 2.70 19.46
N GLU A 810 -11.51 1.77 20.43
CA GLU A 810 -10.79 0.50 20.30
C GLU A 810 -11.39 -0.40 19.19
N GLU A 811 -12.71 -0.41 19.04
CA GLU A 811 -13.40 -1.07 17.91
C GLU A 811 -13.01 -0.45 16.57
N PHE A 812 -12.88 0.88 16.51
CA PHE A 812 -12.40 1.58 15.32
C PHE A 812 -10.95 1.18 14.99
N ILE A 813 -10.04 1.14 15.97
CA ILE A 813 -8.65 0.72 15.76
C ILE A 813 -8.59 -0.73 15.25
N ALA A 814 -9.38 -1.63 15.85
CA ALA A 814 -9.45 -3.03 15.45
C ALA A 814 -9.97 -3.22 14.02
N GLY A 815 -10.91 -2.36 13.57
CA GLY A 815 -11.37 -2.36 12.18
C GLY A 815 -10.43 -1.64 11.21
N LEU A 816 -9.54 -0.78 11.70
CA LEU A 816 -8.67 0.06 10.88
C LEU A 816 -7.59 -0.78 10.21
N ALA A 817 -6.99 -1.72 10.95
CA ALA A 817 -5.89 -2.56 10.51
C ALA A 817 -5.66 -3.76 11.48
N TRP A 818 -4.83 -4.73 11.10
CA TRP A 818 -4.52 -5.88 11.95
C TRP A 818 -3.52 -5.49 13.05
N GLU A 819 -3.78 -5.87 14.30
CA GLU A 819 -2.82 -5.67 15.38
C GLU A 819 -1.61 -6.59 15.19
N VAL A 820 -0.40 -6.03 15.12
CA VAL A 820 0.85 -6.81 15.01
C VAL A 820 1.79 -6.53 16.17
N GLU A 821 2.55 -7.55 16.59
CA GLU A 821 3.60 -7.42 17.60
C GLU A 821 4.90 -6.89 16.97
N LEU A 822 5.40 -5.77 17.47
CA LEU A 822 6.56 -5.08 16.89
C LEU A 822 7.87 -5.87 16.99
N GLU A 823 8.00 -6.75 17.99
CA GLU A 823 9.19 -7.58 18.20
C GLU A 823 9.39 -8.60 17.06
N THR A 824 8.29 -9.21 16.61
CA THR A 824 8.27 -10.28 15.61
C THR A 824 7.86 -9.81 14.21
N HIS A 825 7.32 -8.59 14.08
CA HIS A 825 6.83 -8.07 12.81
C HIS A 825 7.94 -7.94 11.74
N MET A 826 7.67 -8.51 10.57
CA MET A 826 8.58 -8.55 9.41
C MET A 826 8.26 -7.51 8.32
N GLY A 827 7.13 -6.81 8.43
CA GLY A 827 6.70 -5.81 7.45
C GLY A 827 7.27 -4.41 7.72
N PHE A 828 6.64 -3.41 7.10
CA PHE A 828 7.05 -2.02 7.25
C PHE A 828 6.84 -1.47 8.67
N MET A 829 7.93 -1.10 9.34
CA MET A 829 7.93 -0.64 10.73
C MET A 829 7.62 0.87 10.93
N GLY A 830 7.57 1.71 9.88
CA GLY A 830 7.22 3.14 10.05
C GLY A 830 8.17 3.99 10.90
N GLY A 831 9.33 3.45 11.29
CA GLY A 831 10.24 4.06 12.26
C GLY A 831 10.04 3.56 13.70
N LEU A 832 9.03 2.73 13.97
CA LEU A 832 8.87 2.01 15.23
C LEU A 832 10.01 0.99 15.44
N GLN A 833 10.31 0.70 16.69
CA GLN A 833 11.44 -0.13 17.10
C GLN A 833 10.98 -1.46 17.71
N ARG A 834 11.75 -2.52 17.47
CA ARG A 834 11.48 -3.88 17.98
C ARG A 834 11.81 -4.07 19.47
N ASN A 835 12.47 -3.09 20.09
CA ASN A 835 12.97 -3.14 21.47
C ASN A 835 11.96 -2.63 22.52
N LYS A 836 10.67 -2.57 22.18
CA LYS A 836 9.56 -2.11 23.04
C LYS A 836 9.58 -0.63 23.43
N MET A 837 10.58 0.16 22.98
CA MET A 837 10.65 1.61 23.30
C MET A 837 9.52 2.41 22.66
N THR A 838 9.02 1.98 21.50
CA THR A 838 7.94 2.65 20.76
C THR A 838 6.59 1.95 20.92
N GLY A 839 6.43 1.09 21.92
CA GLY A 839 5.25 0.25 22.12
C GLY A 839 5.54 -1.23 21.88
N ILE A 840 4.57 -2.08 22.22
CA ILE A 840 4.65 -3.55 22.03
C ILE A 840 3.96 -3.95 20.73
N THR A 841 2.85 -3.28 20.40
CA THR A 841 2.02 -3.56 19.23
C THR A 841 1.74 -2.29 18.44
N ALA A 842 1.37 -2.46 17.17
CA ALA A 842 0.82 -1.39 16.34
C ALA A 842 -0.17 -1.98 15.33
N PRO A 843 -1.21 -1.24 14.91
CA PRO A 843 -2.05 -1.65 13.80
C PRO A 843 -1.29 -1.54 12.47
N TYR A 844 -1.42 -2.56 11.65
CA TYR A 844 -0.72 -2.73 10.38
C TYR A 844 -1.66 -3.25 9.29
N TYR A 845 -1.60 -2.62 8.12
CA TYR A 845 -2.39 -2.97 6.95
C TYR A 845 -1.47 -3.23 5.76
N ALA A 846 -1.78 -4.23 4.96
CA ALA A 846 -1.02 -4.53 3.75
C ALA A 846 -1.89 -5.14 2.65
N THR A 847 -1.55 -4.79 1.41
CA THR A 847 -2.03 -5.45 0.19
C THR A 847 -0.84 -5.96 -0.61
N SER A 848 -1.09 -6.39 -1.85
CA SER A 848 -0.06 -6.72 -2.83
C SER A 848 0.89 -5.54 -3.09
N PHE A 849 0.38 -4.32 -3.15
CA PHE A 849 1.18 -3.15 -3.56
C PHE A 849 1.37 -2.10 -2.47
N THR A 850 0.68 -2.21 -1.33
CA THR A 850 0.68 -1.17 -0.28
C THR A 850 0.95 -1.77 1.10
N GLU A 851 1.68 -1.05 1.95
CA GLU A 851 1.83 -1.30 3.39
C GLU A 851 1.54 0.00 4.15
N ALA A 852 0.84 -0.09 5.27
CA ALA A 852 0.57 1.04 6.14
C ALA A 852 0.69 0.64 7.61
N ILE A 853 1.38 1.44 8.39
CA ILE A 853 1.46 1.28 9.85
C ILE A 853 0.91 2.51 10.55
N PHE A 854 0.16 2.29 11.63
CA PHE A 854 -0.49 3.35 12.37
C PHE A 854 0.25 3.61 13.67
N HIS A 855 0.78 4.82 13.82
CA HIS A 855 1.33 5.32 15.08
C HIS A 855 0.17 5.69 16.00
N VAL A 856 -0.32 4.70 16.74
CA VAL A 856 -1.43 4.88 17.67
C VAL A 856 -0.92 5.43 18.99
N SER A 857 -1.31 6.65 19.32
CA SER A 857 -0.88 7.33 20.54
C SER A 857 -1.06 6.46 21.79
N THR A 858 -2.19 5.78 21.97
CA THR A 858 -2.46 4.93 23.15
C THR A 858 -1.62 3.65 23.21
N ARG A 859 -1.01 3.21 22.11
CA ARG A 859 -0.08 2.07 22.07
C ARG A 859 1.39 2.46 22.30
N MET A 860 1.69 3.76 22.29
CA MET A 860 3.03 4.29 22.53
C MET A 860 3.23 4.69 24.00
N PRO A 861 4.36 4.31 24.64
CA PRO A 861 4.64 4.64 26.03
C PRO A 861 4.67 6.15 26.30
N SER A 862 4.15 6.54 27.47
CA SER A 862 4.11 7.93 27.96
C SER A 862 4.62 8.06 29.41
N THR A 863 5.29 7.03 29.95
CA THR A 863 5.63 6.90 31.37
C THR A 863 6.69 7.90 31.86
N ASN A 864 7.53 8.41 30.97
CA ASN A 864 8.55 9.42 31.30
C ASN A 864 8.66 10.47 30.17
N ALA A 865 9.37 11.56 30.43
CA ALA A 865 9.51 12.67 29.49
C ALA A 865 10.17 12.27 28.17
N GLU A 866 11.12 11.33 28.20
CA GLU A 866 11.80 10.81 27.00
C GLU A 866 10.85 10.00 26.12
N ALA A 867 10.05 9.11 26.72
CA ALA A 867 9.04 8.33 26.03
C ALA A 867 7.96 9.23 25.41
N LEU A 868 7.51 10.25 26.14
CA LEU A 868 6.57 11.26 25.62
C LEU A 868 7.16 12.07 24.46
N LEU A 869 8.47 12.38 24.52
CA LEU A 869 9.18 13.03 23.42
C LEU A 869 9.27 12.11 22.19
N GLN A 870 9.58 10.83 22.36
CA GLN A 870 9.58 9.85 21.25
C GLN A 870 8.19 9.71 20.64
N LYS A 871 7.14 9.57 21.47
CA LYS A 871 5.74 9.56 21.04
C LYS A 871 5.39 10.80 20.22
N THR A 872 5.77 11.99 20.72
CA THR A 872 5.59 13.26 20.00
C THR A 872 6.36 13.28 18.67
N ARG A 873 7.59 12.75 18.63
CA ARG A 873 8.41 12.69 17.43
C ARG A 873 7.79 11.80 16.36
N HIS A 874 7.24 10.64 16.73
CA HIS A 874 6.58 9.76 15.76
C HIS A 874 5.30 10.38 15.23
N LEU A 875 4.37 10.75 16.13
CA LEU A 875 3.09 11.35 15.76
C LEU A 875 3.26 12.66 15.01
N GLY A 876 4.15 13.53 15.49
CA GLY A 876 4.36 14.87 14.94
C GLY A 876 5.04 14.89 13.57
N ASN A 877 5.71 13.81 13.15
CA ASN A 877 6.39 13.70 11.86
C ASN A 877 5.56 12.95 10.79
N ASP A 878 4.28 12.69 11.07
CA ASP A 878 3.39 12.07 10.10
C ASP A 878 2.62 13.13 9.30
N GLU A 879 2.46 12.87 8.00
CA GLU A 879 1.83 13.82 7.07
C GLU A 879 0.30 13.86 7.24
N VAL A 880 -0.29 12.75 7.67
CA VAL A 880 -1.73 12.59 7.87
C VAL A 880 -1.98 12.20 9.31
N HIS A 881 -2.81 13.00 9.99
CA HIS A 881 -3.26 12.75 11.36
C HIS A 881 -4.72 12.34 11.37
N ILE A 882 -5.02 11.21 12.00
CA ILE A 882 -6.35 10.75 12.32
C ILE A 882 -6.59 11.05 13.80
N VAL A 883 -7.59 11.86 14.10
CA VAL A 883 -7.92 12.27 15.48
C VAL A 883 -9.30 11.75 15.83
N TRP A 884 -9.40 10.92 16.85
CA TRP A 884 -10.66 10.54 17.46
C TRP A 884 -10.96 11.50 18.61
N SER A 885 -12.05 12.27 18.53
CA SER A 885 -12.40 13.28 19.52
C SER A 885 -13.76 13.01 20.14
N GLU A 886 -13.75 12.68 21.43
CA GLU A 886 -14.92 12.65 22.32
C GLU A 886 -15.09 13.96 23.09
N HIS A 887 -14.16 14.89 22.88
CA HIS A 887 -14.28 16.25 23.38
C HIS A 887 -15.45 16.98 22.71
N THR A 888 -16.12 17.84 23.48
CA THR A 888 -17.35 18.53 23.06
C THR A 888 -17.11 19.60 21.99
N ARG A 889 -15.92 20.21 21.99
CA ARG A 889 -15.50 21.18 20.97
C ARG A 889 -14.81 20.52 19.78
N ASP A 890 -14.87 21.19 18.64
CA ASP A 890 -14.12 20.78 17.46
C ASP A 890 -12.61 20.82 17.73
N TYR A 891 -11.91 19.76 17.35
CA TYR A 891 -10.47 19.64 17.48
C TYR A 891 -9.75 20.73 16.69
N ARG A 892 -8.75 21.35 17.33
CA ARG A 892 -7.97 22.44 16.73
C ARG A 892 -6.58 21.95 16.39
N ARG A 893 -6.14 22.23 15.17
CA ARG A 893 -4.81 21.84 14.66
C ARG A 893 -3.65 22.37 15.53
N GLY A 894 -3.85 23.45 16.27
CA GLY A 894 -2.85 24.03 17.18
C GLY A 894 -2.64 23.27 18.49
N ILE A 895 -3.49 22.29 18.85
CA ILE A 895 -3.36 21.53 20.11
C ILE A 895 -2.07 20.69 20.09
N ILE A 896 -1.82 20.00 18.99
CA ILE A 896 -0.55 19.31 18.73
C ILE A 896 0.13 20.05 17.57
N PRO A 897 0.90 21.11 17.86
CA PRO A 897 1.52 21.91 16.81
C PRO A 897 2.59 21.10 16.09
N THR A 898 2.45 20.99 14.77
CA THR A 898 3.45 20.40 13.88
C THR A 898 3.36 21.04 12.50
N GLU A 899 4.51 21.19 11.85
CA GLU A 899 4.59 21.62 10.46
C GLU A 899 4.30 20.47 9.47
N PHE A 900 4.43 19.21 9.92
CA PHE A 900 4.35 18.03 9.05
C PHE A 900 2.94 17.52 8.82
N CYS A 901 2.02 17.66 9.79
CA CYS A 901 0.61 17.33 9.58
C CYS A 901 0.10 18.19 8.43
N ASP A 902 -0.05 17.64 7.23
CA ASP A 902 -0.56 18.31 6.03
C ASP A 902 -2.07 18.08 5.87
N VAL A 903 -2.53 16.92 6.31
CA VAL A 903 -3.93 16.49 6.31
C VAL A 903 -4.35 16.04 7.72
N LEU A 904 -5.53 16.47 8.13
CA LEU A 904 -6.14 16.17 9.42
C LEU A 904 -7.54 15.61 9.18
N ILE A 905 -7.77 14.38 9.63
CA ILE A 905 -9.05 13.69 9.60
C ILE A 905 -9.53 13.55 11.04
N VAL A 906 -10.56 14.29 11.43
CA VAL A 906 -11.12 14.23 12.80
C VAL A 906 -12.44 13.48 12.79
N ILE A 907 -12.56 12.51 13.68
CA ILE A 907 -13.72 11.63 13.86
C ILE A 907 -14.41 12.03 15.16
N TYR A 908 -15.69 12.38 15.07
CA TYR A 908 -16.53 12.71 16.22
C TYR A 908 -17.67 11.69 16.32
N PRO A 909 -17.74 10.91 17.41
CA PRO A 909 -18.87 10.02 17.67
C PRO A 909 -20.19 10.80 17.77
N LEU A 910 -21.23 10.29 17.12
CA LEU A 910 -22.60 10.80 17.20
C LEU A 910 -23.54 9.72 17.75
N PRO A 911 -24.77 10.07 18.19
CA PRO A 911 -25.79 9.08 18.50
C PRO A 911 -26.10 8.15 17.32
N HIS A 912 -26.63 6.96 17.62
CA HIS A 912 -27.04 5.94 16.65
C HIS A 912 -25.89 5.29 15.86
N TYR A 913 -24.70 5.16 16.46
CA TYR A 913 -23.52 4.56 15.80
C TYR A 913 -23.13 5.29 14.51
N LEU A 914 -23.37 6.60 14.47
CA LEU A 914 -22.95 7.50 13.40
C LEU A 914 -21.70 8.27 13.83
N TYR A 915 -20.93 8.72 12.85
CA TYR A 915 -19.72 9.49 13.07
C TYR A 915 -19.67 10.66 12.11
N ARG A 916 -19.38 11.86 12.62
CA ARG A 916 -19.07 13.03 11.79
C ARG A 916 -17.58 13.05 11.50
N ILE A 917 -17.24 13.25 10.24
CA ILE A 917 -15.86 13.34 9.77
C ILE A 917 -15.58 14.78 9.35
N GLN A 918 -14.58 15.39 9.98
CA GLN A 918 -14.03 16.67 9.55
C GLN A 918 -12.71 16.42 8.82
N VAL A 919 -12.59 16.92 7.60
CA VAL A 919 -11.38 16.77 6.79
C VAL A 919 -10.80 18.16 6.55
N SER A 920 -9.61 18.41 7.09
CA SER A 920 -8.85 19.63 6.87
C SER A 920 -7.53 19.30 6.18
N ARG A 921 -7.16 20.08 5.16
CA ARG A 921 -5.90 19.93 4.43
C ARG A 921 -5.24 21.28 4.24
N LYS A 922 -3.91 21.31 4.10
CA LYS A 922 -3.24 22.52 3.60
C LYS A 922 -3.71 22.82 2.16
N PRO A 923 -3.74 24.10 1.74
CA PRO A 923 -4.22 24.48 0.40
C PRO A 923 -3.54 23.73 -0.74
N ASP A 924 -2.24 23.48 -0.60
CA ASP A 924 -1.38 22.85 -1.61
C ASP A 924 -1.62 21.35 -1.79
N VAL A 925 -2.28 20.67 -0.83
CA VAL A 925 -2.59 19.24 -0.99
C VAL A 925 -3.74 19.11 -1.99
N PRO A 926 -3.60 18.33 -3.09
CA PRO A 926 -4.68 18.12 -4.05
C PRO A 926 -5.93 17.51 -3.41
N TYR A 927 -7.07 17.58 -4.10
CA TYR A 927 -8.27 16.88 -3.64
C TYR A 927 -8.05 15.36 -3.58
N PHE A 928 -8.69 14.73 -2.60
CA PHE A 928 -8.73 13.28 -2.38
C PHE A 928 -10.07 12.91 -1.71
N GLY A 929 -10.47 11.65 -1.83
CA GLY A 929 -11.63 11.05 -1.16
C GLY A 929 -11.27 9.66 -0.62
N PRO A 930 -12.23 8.83 -0.19
CA PRO A 930 -13.68 8.99 -0.32
C PRO A 930 -14.34 9.87 0.76
N LEU A 931 -13.74 10.08 1.92
CA LEU A 931 -14.36 10.96 2.93
C LEU A 931 -14.13 12.43 2.57
N PHE A 932 -15.19 13.23 2.73
CA PHE A 932 -15.18 14.67 2.52
C PHE A 932 -15.53 15.41 3.82
N ASN A 933 -15.30 16.72 3.84
CA ASN A 933 -15.53 17.51 5.04
C ASN A 933 -17.01 17.52 5.44
N GLU A 934 -17.27 17.29 6.73
CA GLU A 934 -18.60 17.17 7.33
C GLU A 934 -19.43 15.99 6.78
N ALA A 935 -18.76 14.93 6.31
CA ALA A 935 -19.42 13.67 5.98
C ALA A 935 -19.93 12.96 7.25
N VAL A 936 -21.06 12.27 7.14
CA VAL A 936 -21.59 11.38 8.19
C VAL A 936 -21.53 9.95 7.70
N VAL A 937 -20.98 9.04 8.51
CA VAL A 937 -20.81 7.61 8.18
C VAL A 937 -21.21 6.72 9.35
N GLY A 938 -21.61 5.48 9.06
CA GLY A 938 -21.91 4.48 10.08
C GLY A 938 -20.67 3.79 10.65
N HIS A 939 -20.84 3.15 11.80
CA HIS A 939 -19.76 2.47 12.53
C HIS A 939 -19.02 1.39 11.74
N LYS A 940 -19.74 0.55 10.97
CA LYS A 940 -19.15 -0.63 10.33
C LYS A 940 -18.22 -0.26 9.17
N GLU A 941 -18.61 0.76 8.41
CA GLU A 941 -17.89 1.27 7.24
C GLU A 941 -16.76 2.25 7.61
N LEU A 942 -16.82 2.86 8.80
CA LEU A 942 -15.90 3.92 9.23
C LEU A 942 -14.41 3.54 9.09
N PRO A 943 -13.93 2.39 9.59
CA PRO A 943 -12.49 2.11 9.60
C PRO A 943 -11.90 1.98 8.19
N GLY A 944 -12.60 1.26 7.30
CA GLY A 944 -12.19 1.11 5.90
C GLY A 944 -12.20 2.42 5.12
N LEU A 945 -13.24 3.24 5.33
CA LEU A 945 -13.34 4.57 4.70
C LEU A 945 -12.25 5.53 5.18
N VAL A 946 -11.92 5.53 6.47
CA VAL A 946 -10.83 6.35 7.03
C VAL A 946 -9.47 5.87 6.52
N ARG A 947 -9.22 4.55 6.51
CA ARG A 947 -7.99 3.97 5.96
C ARG A 947 -7.78 4.38 4.50
N ALA A 948 -8.78 4.19 3.65
CA ALA A 948 -8.69 4.58 2.23
C ALA A 948 -8.48 6.09 2.06
N THR A 949 -9.19 6.91 2.83
CA THR A 949 -9.02 8.38 2.78
C THR A 949 -7.60 8.79 3.20
N ALA A 950 -7.04 8.17 4.23
CA ALA A 950 -5.68 8.45 4.70
C ALA A 950 -4.60 8.03 3.67
N LEU A 951 -4.77 6.87 3.03
CA LEU A 951 -3.90 6.42 1.93
C LEU A 951 -3.94 7.40 0.75
N ASN A 952 -5.15 7.79 0.33
CA ASN A 952 -5.33 8.72 -0.79
C ASN A 952 -4.80 10.12 -0.47
N ALA A 953 -4.97 10.58 0.78
CA ALA A 953 -4.40 11.82 1.28
C ALA A 953 -2.87 11.82 1.22
N SER A 954 -2.23 10.75 1.68
CA SER A 954 -0.77 10.60 1.63
C SER A 954 -0.27 10.54 0.18
N ARG A 955 -0.94 9.80 -0.71
CA ARG A 955 -0.62 9.78 -2.15
C ARG A 955 -0.74 11.17 -2.79
N ALA A 956 -1.81 11.91 -2.45
CA ALA A 956 -2.03 13.28 -2.93
C ALA A 956 -0.90 14.22 -2.47
N LYS A 957 -0.53 14.15 -1.18
CA LYS A 957 0.56 14.96 -0.64
C LYS A 957 1.91 14.64 -1.30
N ARG A 958 2.26 13.35 -1.41
CA ARG A 958 3.53 12.92 -2.01
C ARG A 958 3.65 13.30 -3.48
N SER A 959 2.53 13.35 -4.21
CA SER A 959 2.55 13.79 -5.61
C SER A 959 2.99 15.26 -5.80
N MET A 960 2.99 16.06 -4.74
CA MET A 960 3.45 17.46 -4.75
C MET A 960 4.92 17.61 -4.32
N LEU A 961 5.58 16.54 -3.85
CA LEU A 961 6.96 16.63 -3.38
C LEU A 961 7.91 16.69 -4.59
N PRO A 962 8.75 17.75 -4.71
CA PRO A 962 9.74 17.83 -5.78
C PRO A 962 10.71 16.65 -5.70
N PHE A 963 11.04 16.07 -6.86
CA PHE A 963 11.97 14.93 -6.98
C PHE A 963 11.56 13.67 -6.22
N TYR A 964 10.31 13.57 -5.75
CA TYR A 964 9.83 12.34 -5.13
C TYR A 964 9.79 11.21 -6.17
N GLN A 965 10.53 10.14 -5.88
CA GLN A 965 10.58 8.92 -6.67
C GLN A 965 9.72 7.86 -5.99
N GLN A 966 8.97 7.12 -6.80
CA GLN A 966 8.29 5.94 -6.32
C GLN A 966 9.31 4.83 -6.01
N TYR A 967 8.95 3.93 -5.09
CA TYR A 967 9.82 2.84 -4.64
C TYR A 967 10.35 1.98 -5.80
N TYR A 968 9.55 1.76 -6.84
CA TYR A 968 9.95 1.02 -8.03
C TYR A 968 10.94 1.81 -8.92
N GLU A 969 10.91 3.14 -8.91
CA GLU A 969 11.87 3.97 -9.64
C GLU A 969 13.26 3.86 -8.98
N GLU A 970 13.31 3.99 -7.66
CA GLU A 970 14.55 3.82 -6.87
C GLU A 970 15.15 2.41 -7.01
N ARG A 971 14.27 1.40 -7.00
CA ARG A 971 14.66 0.00 -7.15
C ARG A 971 15.18 -0.30 -8.56
N SER A 972 14.50 0.19 -9.60
CA SER A 972 14.98 0.07 -10.99
C SER A 972 16.36 0.67 -11.16
N TRP A 973 16.59 1.87 -10.62
CA TRP A 973 17.89 2.53 -10.69
C TRP A 973 19.00 1.75 -9.97
N SER A 974 18.66 1.10 -8.86
CA SER A 974 19.60 0.27 -8.09
C SER A 974 19.96 -1.01 -8.85
N LEU A 975 18.98 -1.65 -9.49
CA LEU A 975 19.20 -2.79 -10.38
C LEU A 975 20.08 -2.41 -11.57
N GLU A 976 19.77 -1.31 -12.26
CA GLU A 976 20.60 -0.78 -13.36
C GLU A 976 22.04 -0.50 -12.93
N THR A 977 22.23 0.01 -11.73
CA THR A 977 23.56 0.30 -11.18
C THR A 977 24.36 -0.98 -10.98
N VAL A 978 23.75 -2.02 -10.39
CA VAL A 978 24.40 -3.34 -10.24
C VAL A 978 24.79 -3.90 -11.60
N MET A 979 23.88 -3.88 -12.57
CA MET A 979 24.16 -4.38 -13.91
C MET A 979 25.30 -3.64 -14.61
N ARG A 980 25.26 -2.30 -14.57
CA ARG A 980 26.24 -1.46 -15.29
C ARG A 980 27.63 -1.57 -14.69
N ASN A 981 27.73 -1.73 -13.37
CA ASN A 981 29.00 -1.70 -12.65
C ASN A 981 29.63 -3.09 -12.44
N HIS A 982 28.84 -4.16 -12.42
CA HIS A 982 29.29 -5.49 -11.98
C HIS A 982 29.09 -6.59 -13.02
N LYS A 983 28.61 -6.28 -14.22
CA LYS A 983 28.51 -7.28 -15.31
C LYS A 983 29.89 -7.69 -15.79
N LYS A 984 30.23 -8.98 -15.67
CA LYS A 984 31.44 -9.57 -16.25
C LYS A 984 31.21 -9.93 -17.72
N ALA A 985 31.95 -9.30 -18.63
CA ALA A 985 31.97 -9.66 -20.04
C ALA A 985 32.99 -10.79 -20.27
N THR A 986 32.52 -11.95 -20.76
CA THR A 986 33.34 -13.15 -21.00
C THR A 986 32.96 -13.77 -22.34
N THR A 987 33.74 -14.69 -22.90
CA THR A 987 33.26 -15.52 -24.02
C THR A 987 32.22 -16.54 -23.53
N PHE A 988 31.62 -17.32 -24.42
CA PHE A 988 30.71 -18.41 -24.03
C PHE A 988 31.46 -19.52 -23.29
N GLU A 989 32.65 -19.89 -23.76
CA GLU A 989 33.48 -20.94 -23.18
C GLU A 989 33.93 -20.53 -21.78
N GLU A 990 34.42 -19.30 -21.62
CA GLU A 990 34.83 -18.78 -20.32
C GLU A 990 33.61 -18.62 -19.37
N PHE A 991 32.45 -18.24 -19.88
CA PHE A 991 31.21 -18.22 -19.11
C PHE A 991 30.88 -19.63 -18.60
N ALA A 992 30.77 -20.61 -19.51
CA ALA A 992 30.43 -21.99 -19.18
C ALA A 992 31.40 -22.55 -18.13
N VAL A 993 32.70 -22.44 -18.35
CA VAL A 993 33.73 -22.91 -17.39
C VAL A 993 33.52 -22.30 -16.01
N ASN A 994 33.29 -21.00 -15.91
CA ASN A 994 33.10 -20.32 -14.62
C ASN A 994 31.75 -20.68 -13.95
N VAL A 995 30.69 -20.97 -14.70
CA VAL A 995 29.43 -21.49 -14.15
C VAL A 995 29.62 -22.91 -13.61
N PHE A 996 30.30 -23.76 -14.40
CA PHE A 996 30.63 -25.13 -14.04
C PHE A 996 31.83 -25.22 -13.11
N THR A 997 32.37 -24.12 -12.58
CA THR A 997 33.45 -24.09 -11.57
C THR A 997 33.40 -22.73 -10.85
N PRO A 998 32.48 -22.55 -9.86
CA PRO A 998 32.23 -21.24 -9.21
C PRO A 998 33.44 -20.65 -8.47
N VAL A 999 34.35 -21.53 -8.05
CA VAL A 999 35.65 -21.19 -7.45
C VAL A 999 36.72 -21.88 -8.27
N GLN A 1000 37.58 -21.10 -8.93
CA GLN A 1000 38.75 -21.64 -9.62
C GLN A 1000 39.70 -22.21 -8.57
N SER A 1001 39.99 -23.51 -8.63
CA SER A 1001 41.07 -24.12 -7.86
C SER A 1001 42.36 -23.42 -8.24
N ILE A 1002 42.99 -22.71 -7.30
CA ILE A 1002 44.37 -22.26 -7.47
C ILE A 1002 45.24 -23.50 -7.27
N ASP A 1003 45.28 -24.40 -8.25
CA ASP A 1003 46.15 -25.56 -8.19
C ASP A 1003 47.40 -25.37 -9.05
N LEU A 1004 48.51 -25.59 -8.36
CA LEU A 1004 49.89 -25.54 -8.78
C LEU A 1004 50.10 -26.38 -10.04
N CYS A 1005 50.43 -25.72 -11.15
CA CYS A 1005 51.10 -26.40 -12.27
C CYS A 1005 52.45 -25.72 -12.55
N GLN A 1006 53.37 -25.89 -11.60
CA GLN A 1006 54.82 -25.76 -11.82
C GLN A 1006 55.52 -27.05 -11.42
N THR A 1007 55.43 -28.05 -12.28
CA THR A 1007 56.36 -29.19 -12.39
C THR A 1007 56.21 -29.70 -13.82
N GLY A 1008 57.19 -29.96 -14.67
CA GLY A 1008 58.65 -29.92 -14.66
C GLY A 1008 59.05 -30.41 -16.07
N ARG A 1009 60.12 -29.86 -16.62
CA ARG A 1009 60.60 -30.07 -18.01
C ARG A 1009 60.93 -31.51 -18.39
N SER A 1010 60.77 -31.81 -19.69
CA SER A 1010 61.67 -32.56 -20.63
C SER A 1010 60.79 -33.33 -21.64
N SER A 1011 60.99 -33.38 -22.96
CA SER A 1011 62.16 -33.32 -23.84
C SER A 1011 61.75 -32.85 -25.26
N GLY A 1012 62.73 -32.44 -26.09
CA GLY A 1012 62.57 -31.90 -27.46
C GLY A 1012 61.89 -32.83 -28.47
N THR A 1013 61.59 -32.41 -29.70
CA THR A 1013 62.48 -31.78 -30.69
C THR A 1013 61.69 -31.06 -31.79
N SER A 1014 62.36 -30.05 -32.36
CA SER A 1014 62.03 -29.15 -33.46
C SER A 1014 61.44 -29.74 -34.75
N LEU A 1015 60.63 -28.95 -35.46
CA LEU A 1015 60.78 -28.68 -36.91
C LEU A 1015 60.10 -27.36 -37.31
N GLN A 1016 60.76 -26.66 -38.23
CA GLN A 1016 60.57 -25.28 -38.69
C GLN A 1016 59.50 -25.16 -39.80
N SER A 1017 58.82 -24.01 -39.89
CA SER A 1017 58.65 -23.25 -41.15
C SER A 1017 57.91 -21.92 -40.88
N VAL A 1018 58.61 -20.79 -40.78
CA VAL A 1018 58.82 -19.69 -41.77
C VAL A 1018 57.55 -18.87 -42.14
N ASP A 1019 57.69 -17.57 -41.88
CA ASP A 1019 56.84 -16.39 -42.12
C ASP A 1019 56.22 -16.24 -43.53
N GLU A 1020 55.07 -15.55 -43.59
CA GLU A 1020 54.88 -14.35 -44.43
C GLU A 1020 53.76 -13.44 -43.90
N GLY A 1021 54.03 -12.12 -43.81
CA GLY A 1021 53.17 -11.05 -43.25
C GLY A 1021 51.97 -10.67 -44.15
N SER A 1022 51.07 -9.73 -43.81
CA SER A 1022 51.28 -8.41 -43.22
C SER A 1022 49.96 -7.70 -42.83
N THR A 1023 50.00 -6.90 -41.74
CA THR A 1023 49.23 -5.66 -41.41
C THR A 1023 47.69 -5.72 -41.21
N SER A 1024 47.09 -5.26 -40.10
CA SER A 1024 47.18 -3.90 -39.53
C SER A 1024 46.53 -3.75 -38.12
N SER A 1025 47.21 -2.96 -37.25
CA SER A 1025 46.78 -2.06 -36.12
C SER A 1025 45.41 -2.27 -35.42
N ALA A 1026 45.22 -2.14 -34.10
CA ALA A 1026 45.83 -1.38 -32.99
C ALA A 1026 45.42 -2.06 -31.66
N GLY A 1027 46.12 -2.06 -30.53
CA GLY A 1027 46.88 -1.00 -29.86
C GLY A 1027 46.24 -0.68 -28.50
N SER A 1028 46.43 -1.52 -27.48
CA SER A 1028 46.33 -1.09 -26.07
C SER A 1028 47.23 -1.94 -25.17
N SER A 1029 47.96 -1.22 -24.32
CA SER A 1029 49.20 -1.54 -23.65
C SER A 1029 49.00 -2.17 -22.28
N SER A 1030 49.70 -3.29 -22.00
CA SER A 1030 49.94 -3.77 -20.64
C SER A 1030 51.44 -4.00 -20.37
N SER A 1031 51.85 -3.42 -19.24
CA SER A 1031 52.90 -3.83 -18.29
C SER A 1031 54.31 -4.18 -18.77
N THR A 1032 55.28 -3.45 -18.23
CA THR A 1032 56.62 -3.97 -17.97
C THR A 1032 57.05 -3.72 -16.53
N THR A 1033 57.82 -4.71 -16.05
CA THR A 1033 58.84 -4.68 -15.00
C THR A 1033 58.42 -4.99 -13.55
N LEU A 1034 58.62 -6.27 -13.26
CA LEU A 1034 59.04 -6.85 -12.00
C LEU A 1034 60.56 -6.63 -11.85
N ALA A 1035 61.05 -6.25 -10.67
CA ALA A 1035 62.47 -6.38 -10.31
C ALA A 1035 62.67 -6.47 -8.78
N ALA A 1036 63.50 -7.45 -8.38
CA ALA A 1036 64.27 -7.57 -7.12
C ALA A 1036 63.47 -7.83 -5.81
N LEU A 1037 63.87 -8.69 -4.86
CA LEU A 1037 65.13 -9.39 -4.54
C LEU A 1037 64.83 -10.51 -3.51
N LEU A 1038 65.73 -11.51 -3.45
CA LEU A 1038 65.84 -12.59 -2.47
C LEU A 1038 65.98 -12.07 -1.02
N ASP A 1039 65.51 -12.80 0.01
CA ASP A 1039 66.37 -13.54 0.96
C ASP A 1039 65.62 -14.24 2.13
N SER A 1040 66.27 -15.27 2.69
CA SER A 1040 66.23 -15.77 4.07
C SER A 1040 65.20 -16.84 4.54
N SER A 1041 65.71 -18.09 4.52
CA SER A 1041 65.89 -19.03 5.65
C SER A 1041 64.72 -19.64 6.45
N HIS A 1042 64.69 -20.98 6.34
CA HIS A 1042 64.13 -22.01 7.21
C HIS A 1042 64.23 -21.83 8.74
N LYS A 1043 63.20 -22.36 9.41
CA LYS A 1043 63.17 -23.42 10.45
C LYS A 1043 62.05 -23.08 11.44
N SER A 1044 61.27 -23.99 12.03
CA SER A 1044 61.02 -25.42 11.93
C SER A 1044 60.06 -25.75 13.09
N ASN A 1045 59.15 -26.73 12.94
CA ASN A 1045 58.83 -27.75 13.96
C ASN A 1045 58.23 -27.29 15.33
N VAL A 1046 57.29 -27.97 16.00
CA VAL A 1046 56.54 -29.22 15.82
C VAL A 1046 55.67 -29.43 17.08
N ILE A 1047 54.67 -30.31 17.00
CA ILE A 1047 54.16 -31.20 18.08
C ILE A 1047 53.05 -30.73 19.05
N SER A 1048 51.87 -31.31 18.78
CA SER A 1048 51.09 -32.28 19.58
C SER A 1048 50.15 -31.86 20.71
N HIS A 1049 48.93 -32.33 20.53
CA HIS A 1049 47.94 -32.73 21.53
C HIS A 1049 48.38 -33.95 22.37
N TYR A 1050 47.98 -33.93 23.64
CA TYR A 1050 47.57 -35.02 24.55
C TYR A 1050 46.73 -34.31 25.65
N SER A 1051 45.73 -34.83 26.34
CA SER A 1051 44.85 -36.01 26.31
C SER A 1051 44.13 -36.04 27.67
N GLY A 1052 42.95 -36.65 27.75
CA GLY A 1052 42.33 -37.15 29.00
C GLY A 1052 41.26 -36.22 29.58
N GLY A 1053 40.09 -36.66 30.02
CA GLY A 1053 39.52 -38.00 30.20
C GLY A 1053 38.56 -37.96 31.41
N ILE A 1054 37.55 -38.85 31.42
CA ILE A 1054 36.87 -39.43 32.62
C ILE A 1054 35.89 -38.46 33.35
N GLU A 1055 34.66 -38.79 33.82
CA GLU A 1055 33.78 -39.98 33.87
C GLU A 1055 32.36 -39.51 34.31
N GLU A 1056 31.37 -40.38 34.04
CA GLU A 1056 30.18 -40.72 34.83
C GLU A 1056 29.12 -39.68 35.28
N SER A 1057 27.85 -39.98 34.94
CA SER A 1057 26.82 -40.42 35.90
C SER A 1057 25.42 -40.24 35.31
N GLY A 1058 24.67 -41.33 35.19
CA GLY A 1058 23.28 -41.33 34.73
C GLY A 1058 22.28 -41.23 35.89
N THR A 1059 21.04 -40.84 35.60
CA THR A 1059 19.84 -41.39 36.24
C THR A 1059 18.58 -40.97 35.50
N TRP A 1060 17.72 -41.96 35.27
CA TRP A 1060 16.39 -41.87 34.68
C TRP A 1060 15.34 -41.62 35.76
N PHE A 1061 14.27 -40.90 35.43
CA PHE A 1061 12.92 -41.17 35.98
C PHE A 1061 11.84 -40.93 34.92
N THR A 1062 10.94 -41.90 34.88
CA THR A 1062 9.74 -42.10 34.04
C THR A 1062 8.50 -41.43 34.63
N ILE A 1063 7.50 -41.17 33.77
CA ILE A 1063 6.00 -41.10 33.92
C ILE A 1063 5.55 -40.33 32.65
N GLY A 1064 4.56 -40.66 31.81
CA GLY A 1064 3.35 -41.50 31.82
C GLY A 1064 2.36 -40.79 30.83
N PRO A 1065 1.42 -41.48 30.18
CA PRO A 1065 0.74 -41.00 28.95
C PRO A 1065 -0.61 -40.30 29.18
N ASP A 1066 -1.15 -39.76 28.08
CA ASP A 1066 -2.53 -39.29 27.80
C ASP A 1066 -2.88 -37.80 27.93
N GLY A 1067 -3.52 -37.26 26.88
CA GLY A 1067 -4.34 -36.05 26.93
C GLY A 1067 -4.41 -35.24 25.62
N ASP A 1068 -5.52 -35.39 24.89
CA ASP A 1068 -5.97 -34.61 23.72
C ASP A 1068 -5.81 -33.08 23.83
N ALA A 1069 -5.46 -32.40 22.71
CA ALA A 1069 -6.25 -31.32 22.09
C ALA A 1069 -5.45 -30.41 21.13
N ALA A 1070 -6.12 -30.04 20.04
CA ALA A 1070 -6.01 -28.80 19.25
C ALA A 1070 -4.77 -28.57 18.35
N SER A 1071 -4.98 -28.82 17.06
CA SER A 1071 -4.14 -28.38 15.94
C SER A 1071 -4.17 -26.84 15.78
N HIS A 1072 -3.20 -26.17 16.40
CA HIS A 1072 -2.74 -24.84 15.99
C HIS A 1072 -1.44 -25.03 15.19
N HIS A 1073 -1.49 -24.89 13.86
CA HIS A 1073 -0.28 -24.82 13.05
C HIS A 1073 0.23 -23.38 13.01
N GLY A 1074 1.15 -23.11 13.93
CA GLY A 1074 1.97 -21.91 13.99
C GLY A 1074 3.26 -22.05 13.17
N VAL A 1075 3.84 -20.87 12.97
CA VAL A 1075 5.15 -20.54 12.41
C VAL A 1075 6.26 -21.50 12.86
N SER A 1076 7.19 -21.81 11.93
CA SER A 1076 8.44 -22.54 12.19
C SER A 1076 9.10 -22.14 13.52
N PRO A 1077 9.45 -23.11 14.39
CA PRO A 1077 10.14 -22.82 15.63
C PRO A 1077 11.63 -22.60 15.35
N ARG A 1078 12.10 -21.36 15.55
CA ARG A 1078 13.54 -21.10 15.70
C ARG A 1078 14.04 -21.81 16.97
N PRO A 1079 15.19 -22.50 16.95
CA PRO A 1079 15.77 -23.05 18.17
C PRO A 1079 16.19 -21.91 19.11
N HIS A 1080 15.77 -22.00 20.36
CA HIS A 1080 16.08 -21.06 21.43
C HIS A 1080 17.60 -20.83 21.57
N LYS A 1081 18.02 -19.55 21.44
CA LYS A 1081 19.37 -19.11 21.78
C LYS A 1081 19.61 -19.27 23.30
N LYS A 1082 20.62 -20.05 23.68
CA LYS A 1082 21.17 -20.05 25.04
C LYS A 1082 21.77 -18.68 25.35
N LEU A 1083 21.22 -18.01 26.37
CA LEU A 1083 21.79 -16.82 27.00
C LEU A 1083 23.13 -17.18 27.67
N GLY A 1084 24.23 -16.71 27.10
CA GLY A 1084 25.54 -16.70 27.74
C GLY A 1084 25.76 -15.36 28.46
N VAL A 1085 25.68 -15.38 29.79
CA VAL A 1085 26.15 -14.27 30.64
C VAL A 1085 27.68 -14.29 30.67
N LYS A 1086 28.33 -13.17 30.35
CA LYS A 1086 29.70 -12.89 30.80
C LYS A 1086 29.82 -11.46 31.35
N PRO A 1087 30.62 -11.25 32.42
CA PRO A 1087 30.70 -9.99 33.16
C PRO A 1087 31.85 -9.08 32.67
N GLY A 1088 31.68 -7.77 32.85
CA GLY A 1088 32.73 -6.87 33.35
C GLY A 1088 33.68 -6.15 32.37
N TYR A 1089 33.42 -4.84 32.19
CA TYR A 1089 34.35 -3.69 32.11
C TYR A 1089 35.67 -3.75 31.31
N LYS A 1090 35.81 -2.88 30.27
CA LYS A 1090 36.75 -1.72 30.22
C LYS A 1090 36.77 -0.95 28.87
N ARG A 1091 36.62 0.39 28.99
CA ARG A 1091 37.13 1.58 28.24
C ARG A 1091 37.22 1.63 26.69
N ASN A 1092 36.57 2.68 26.15
CA ASN A 1092 36.58 3.22 24.76
C ASN A 1092 37.96 3.61 24.21
N PRO A 1093 38.13 3.67 22.86
CA PRO A 1093 38.11 4.98 22.14
C PRO A 1093 37.43 4.92 20.73
N PRO A 1094 37.40 6.02 19.94
CA PRO A 1094 36.19 6.68 19.47
C PRO A 1094 35.55 6.11 18.18
N GLN A 1095 34.22 6.18 18.10
CA GLN A 1095 33.44 5.89 16.90
C GLN A 1095 33.43 7.08 15.94
N LEU A 1096 33.71 6.79 14.66
CA LEU A 1096 33.46 7.62 13.50
C LEU A 1096 31.95 7.79 13.29
N THR A 1097 31.48 9.03 13.34
CA THR A 1097 30.12 9.50 13.01
C THR A 1097 29.82 9.39 11.51
N PRO A 1098 28.60 9.03 11.08
CA PRO A 1098 28.10 9.30 9.73
C PRO A 1098 27.74 10.78 9.57
N PRO A 1099 27.74 11.33 8.33
CA PRO A 1099 27.88 12.76 8.08
C PRO A 1099 26.61 13.57 8.35
N ASP A 1100 26.85 14.80 8.81
CA ASP A 1100 25.88 15.81 9.17
C ASP A 1100 24.94 16.26 8.03
N SER A 1101 23.74 16.63 8.46
CA SER A 1101 22.72 17.34 7.68
C SER A 1101 23.23 18.72 7.23
N PRO A 1102 22.81 19.25 6.07
CA PRO A 1102 23.31 20.53 5.57
C PRO A 1102 22.76 21.70 6.42
N THR A 1103 23.64 22.29 7.22
CA THR A 1103 23.40 23.55 7.95
C THR A 1103 23.30 24.73 6.98
N SER A 1104 22.23 25.52 7.08
CA SER A 1104 22.09 26.78 6.34
C SER A 1104 23.05 27.84 6.88
N ARG A 1105 23.90 28.38 5.99
CA ARG A 1105 24.69 29.59 6.28
C ARG A 1105 23.86 30.82 5.95
N ARG A 1106 23.51 31.58 6.99
CA ARG A 1106 23.25 33.02 6.90
C ARG A 1106 24.56 33.76 6.65
N SER A 1107 24.62 34.59 5.61
CA SER A 1107 25.52 35.75 5.59
C SER A 1107 24.92 36.86 4.73
N LYS A 1108 24.57 37.96 5.41
CA LYS A 1108 24.25 39.32 4.97
C LYS A 1108 23.04 39.55 4.07
#